data_AF-A0A0J1G5M4-F1
#
_entry.id   AF-A0A0J1G5M4-F1
#
_cell.length_a   1.000
_cell.length_b   1.000
_cell.length_c   1.000
_cell.angle_alpha   90.00
_cell.angle_beta   90.00
_cell.angle_gamma   90.00
#
_symmetry.space_group_name_H-M   'P 1'
#
loop_
_entity.id
_entity.type
_entity.pdbx_description
1 polymer ?
#
loop_
_entity_poly.entity_id
_entity_poly.type
_entity_poly.pdbx_seq_one_letter_code
_entity_poly.pdbx_strand_id
1 'polypeptide(L)'
;MENFINPYHFIPLPEKKTEFHSEEEELISGVIEYEITTKSPLFIPDTENDHAFEKYIKRDKMDTTEKHISYDFYSYRDIETDNPAETCQRPVIPGSELRGVFRSIYETLTGSCFNNAMEDQLISKRTPEIFKAGLLYKKDDNKFQLYEAEDYIYYPYKGKDYKQKEYENERYKEGQRVSAECHGRKKGKGKVVKIIDRYDTRGEKKNVKEGYIIKGEPGPKLGDPRNEKHNMHIFVSKKIKVSNLDENHLKRLHNAIETYQKQPNANNPYEQYYVNLQAFEKGDKGSYFPVYYSIVKNKLLYLSCASITREVYYNTIYNILEKKEINKCNSINKLCPACSLFGMTGDSNDCSIASKIRVTDAQSKILINNENYYEKIVTIPEMGQPKPSNTEFYLQKPGLKNENIDFWTYDYYLQYGNQGKELKLYNDKNTAYTLKLNGRKFYWHQNLDCNKFKDKDHKHIKSSCRNRTIRPVKKGVEFIGKVYFDQISNKQLRQLIWILNCGSKKDKTDGGNGYKIGMGKPLGFGSIECKVTDVKIRTLAFNNNQIEYTQNSLFQNKKDDTEDKIGTYKEVGFIEDEKIKNAFFLMTSFNALKDKIVSYPFVEGQRDEINGEFEGYRWFVDNHGSGMKNCRSKMIIKKSLPRMESYKLEQMNKKKTSRE
;
A
#
# COMPACT_ATOMS: atom_id res chain seq x y z
N MET A 1 2.63 -28.20 -0.06
CA MET A 1 2.59 -27.40 -1.30
C MET A 1 1.59 -26.28 -1.08
N GLU A 2 1.89 -25.04 -1.44
CA GLU A 2 0.95 -23.93 -1.23
C GLU A 2 -0.26 -24.10 -2.16
N ASN A 3 -1.45 -24.22 -1.58
CA ASN A 3 -2.70 -24.43 -2.33
C ASN A 3 -3.17 -23.17 -3.10
N PHE A 4 -2.39 -22.08 -3.10
CA PHE A 4 -2.71 -20.82 -3.77
C PHE A 4 -1.46 -20.01 -4.14
N ILE A 5 -1.61 -19.10 -5.09
CA ILE A 5 -0.62 -18.09 -5.48
C ILE A 5 -1.20 -16.69 -5.22
N ASN A 6 -0.46 -15.84 -4.50
CA ASN A 6 -0.90 -14.47 -4.23
C ASN A 6 -1.17 -13.70 -5.55
N PRO A 7 -2.24 -12.88 -5.66
CA PRO A 7 -2.67 -12.32 -6.95
C PRO A 7 -1.70 -11.34 -7.61
N TYR A 8 -0.70 -10.90 -6.87
CA TYR A 8 0.34 -10.01 -7.34
C TYR A 8 1.72 -10.47 -6.91
N HIS A 9 2.70 -10.02 -7.65
CA HIS A 9 4.10 -10.07 -7.27
C HIS A 9 4.74 -8.68 -7.47
N PHE A 10 6.04 -8.60 -7.26
CA PHE A 10 6.83 -7.41 -7.46
C PHE A 10 7.94 -7.65 -8.48
N ILE A 11 8.12 -6.69 -9.38
CA ILE A 11 9.32 -6.55 -10.21
C ILE A 11 10.35 -5.78 -9.38
N PRO A 12 11.60 -6.27 -9.23
CA PRO A 12 12.63 -5.62 -8.43
C PRO A 12 12.88 -4.15 -8.81
N LEU A 13 13.31 -3.36 -7.84
CA LEU A 13 13.81 -2.00 -8.10
C LEU A 13 15.25 -2.04 -8.60
N PRO A 14 15.67 -1.08 -9.42
CA PRO A 14 17.07 -0.96 -9.83
C PRO A 14 17.97 -0.70 -8.61
N GLU A 15 19.28 -0.85 -8.79
CA GLU A 15 20.24 -0.53 -7.74
C GLU A 15 20.27 0.96 -7.44
N LYS A 16 20.26 1.76 -8.50
CA LYS A 16 20.18 3.23 -8.52
C LYS A 16 19.21 3.68 -9.62
N LYS A 17 18.61 4.86 -9.46
CA LYS A 17 17.79 5.49 -10.50
C LYS A 17 18.62 5.83 -11.73
N THR A 18 18.10 5.51 -12.91
CA THR A 18 18.69 5.93 -14.19
C THR A 18 18.40 7.41 -14.44
N GLU A 19 19.43 8.14 -14.84
CA GLU A 19 19.34 9.54 -15.26
C GLU A 19 19.12 9.61 -16.77
N PHE A 20 18.29 10.57 -17.18
CA PHE A 20 18.05 10.87 -18.59
C PHE A 20 19.12 11.84 -19.07
N HIS A 21 19.75 11.50 -20.18
CA HIS A 21 20.66 12.37 -20.91
C HIS A 21 20.08 12.60 -22.31
N SER A 22 19.97 13.85 -22.72
CA SER A 22 19.60 14.18 -24.10
C SER A 22 20.78 13.86 -25.02
N GLU A 23 20.51 13.10 -26.08
CA GLU A 23 21.46 12.87 -27.16
C GLU A 23 21.30 14.04 -28.17
N GLU A 24 22.39 14.50 -28.79
CA GLU A 24 22.34 15.47 -29.89
C GLU A 24 21.83 14.76 -31.15
N GLU A 25 20.51 14.60 -31.23
CA GLU A 25 19.81 14.03 -32.38
C GLU A 25 18.60 14.90 -32.77
N GLU A 26 18.16 14.75 -34.02
CA GLU A 26 16.93 15.39 -34.49
C GLU A 26 15.73 14.82 -33.72
N LEU A 27 14.94 15.71 -33.12
CA LEU A 27 13.75 15.34 -32.37
C LEU A 27 12.55 15.19 -33.31
N ILE A 28 11.71 14.21 -33.02
CA ILE A 28 10.57 13.84 -33.85
C ILE A 28 9.25 14.03 -33.11
N SER A 29 8.23 14.44 -33.86
CA SER A 29 6.85 14.57 -33.42
C SER A 29 5.94 13.71 -34.30
N GLY A 30 4.80 13.27 -33.77
CA GLY A 30 3.97 12.32 -34.50
C GLY A 30 2.82 11.71 -33.70
N VAL A 31 2.29 10.61 -34.24
CA VAL A 31 1.22 9.83 -33.63
C VAL A 31 1.45 8.34 -33.81
N ILE A 32 1.23 7.57 -32.75
CA ILE A 32 1.16 6.11 -32.75
C ILE A 32 -0.32 5.73 -32.64
N GLU A 33 -0.81 4.94 -33.58
CA GLU A 33 -2.13 4.31 -33.51
C GLU A 33 -1.97 2.88 -33.00
N TYR A 34 -2.83 2.46 -32.08
CA TYR A 34 -2.77 1.14 -31.48
C TYR A 34 -4.16 0.57 -31.20
N GLU A 35 -4.20 -0.75 -31.13
CA GLU A 35 -5.39 -1.54 -30.82
C GLU A 35 -5.18 -2.27 -29.49
N ILE A 36 -6.24 -2.36 -28.69
CA ILE A 36 -6.30 -3.13 -27.45
C ILE A 36 -7.34 -4.23 -27.60
N THR A 37 -6.98 -5.47 -27.30
CA THR A 37 -7.93 -6.58 -27.17
C THR A 37 -8.02 -7.04 -25.72
N THR A 38 -9.24 -7.11 -25.19
CA THR A 38 -9.48 -7.68 -23.85
C THR A 38 -9.24 -9.19 -23.84
N LYS A 39 -8.34 -9.68 -22.98
CA LYS A 39 -8.02 -11.11 -22.81
C LYS A 39 -8.69 -11.75 -21.60
N SER A 40 -9.21 -10.94 -20.70
CA SER A 40 -10.19 -11.33 -19.67
C SER A 40 -11.25 -10.22 -19.54
N PRO A 41 -12.40 -10.48 -18.88
CA PRO A 41 -13.36 -9.42 -18.61
C PRO A 41 -12.69 -8.19 -18.00
N LEU A 42 -13.07 -7.01 -18.47
CA LEU A 42 -12.45 -5.74 -18.10
C LEU A 42 -13.46 -4.88 -17.34
N PHE A 43 -13.04 -4.24 -16.25
CA PHE A 43 -13.88 -3.31 -15.53
C PHE A 43 -13.12 -2.03 -15.17
N ILE A 44 -13.62 -0.89 -15.65
CA ILE A 44 -13.17 0.46 -15.30
C ILE A 44 -14.44 1.18 -14.84
N PRO A 45 -14.54 1.58 -13.56
CA PRO A 45 -15.78 2.12 -13.03
C PRO A 45 -16.09 3.49 -13.63
N ASP A 46 -17.35 3.73 -13.99
CA ASP A 46 -17.88 5.07 -14.16
C ASP A 46 -18.10 5.70 -12.78
N THR A 47 -17.13 6.50 -12.31
CA THR A 47 -17.16 7.08 -10.97
C THR A 47 -18.17 8.21 -10.81
N GLU A 48 -18.83 8.67 -11.87
CA GLU A 48 -19.88 9.70 -11.79
C GLU A 48 -21.20 9.14 -11.21
N ASN A 49 -21.38 7.82 -11.20
CA ASN A 49 -22.56 7.17 -10.60
C ASN A 49 -22.17 5.90 -9.83
N ASP A 50 -22.11 5.99 -8.50
CA ASP A 50 -21.80 4.89 -7.59
C ASP A 50 -23.02 4.07 -7.12
N HIS A 51 -24.19 4.32 -7.73
CA HIS A 51 -25.46 3.64 -7.48
C HIS A 51 -26.14 3.14 -8.77
N ALA A 52 -25.34 2.85 -9.82
CA ALA A 52 -25.80 2.46 -11.16
C ALA A 52 -26.84 1.32 -11.20
N PHE A 53 -26.80 0.40 -10.25
CA PHE A 53 -27.69 -0.77 -10.20
C PHE A 53 -28.56 -0.84 -8.95
N GLU A 54 -28.81 0.30 -8.29
CA GLU A 54 -29.57 0.34 -7.02
C GLU A 54 -30.93 -0.36 -7.11
N LYS A 55 -31.66 -0.21 -8.23
CA LYS A 55 -32.96 -0.87 -8.49
C LYS A 55 -32.87 -2.40 -8.49
N TYR A 56 -31.70 -2.97 -8.78
CA TYR A 56 -31.48 -4.42 -8.88
C TYR A 56 -30.94 -5.05 -7.57
N ILE A 57 -30.63 -4.22 -6.56
CA ILE A 57 -30.05 -4.66 -5.30
C ILE A 57 -31.17 -4.85 -4.27
N LYS A 58 -31.38 -6.10 -3.82
CA LYS A 58 -32.39 -6.42 -2.80
C LYS A 58 -31.99 -5.84 -1.44
N ARG A 59 -32.77 -4.89 -0.92
CA ARG A 59 -32.52 -4.18 0.36
C ARG A 59 -32.85 -4.99 1.61
N ASP A 60 -33.53 -6.14 1.48
CA ASP A 60 -34.21 -6.87 2.56
C ASP A 60 -33.36 -7.24 3.80
N LYS A 61 -32.03 -7.06 3.77
CA LYS A 61 -31.12 -7.35 4.89
C LYS A 61 -29.91 -6.40 5.01
N MET A 62 -30.00 -5.17 4.51
CA MET A 62 -29.00 -4.11 4.79
C MET A 62 -29.52 -3.23 5.91
N ASP A 63 -28.66 -2.90 6.88
CA ASP A 63 -28.99 -1.90 7.89
C ASP A 63 -29.24 -0.55 7.18
N THR A 64 -30.17 0.25 7.70
CA THR A 64 -30.62 1.53 7.10
C THR A 64 -29.49 2.55 6.86
N THR A 65 -28.32 2.30 7.44
CA THR A 65 -27.12 3.14 7.38
C THR A 65 -26.05 2.62 6.41
N GLU A 66 -26.14 1.38 5.93
CA GLU A 66 -25.14 0.81 5.01
C GLU A 66 -25.50 1.14 3.55
N LYS A 67 -24.58 1.78 2.82
CA LYS A 67 -24.71 2.02 1.37
C LYS A 67 -23.88 1.00 0.59
N HIS A 68 -24.49 0.26 -0.33
CA HIS A 68 -23.78 -0.62 -1.25
C HIS A 68 -23.44 0.17 -2.52
N ILE A 69 -22.19 0.02 -2.96
CA ILE A 69 -21.68 0.72 -4.13
C ILE A 69 -21.83 -0.17 -5.36
N SER A 70 -22.40 0.39 -6.43
CA SER A 70 -22.56 -0.28 -7.71
C SER A 70 -22.16 0.64 -8.87
N TYR A 71 -21.32 0.15 -9.76
CA TYR A 71 -20.77 0.93 -10.86
C TYR A 71 -21.01 0.24 -12.20
N ASP A 72 -21.39 1.03 -13.19
CA ASP A 72 -21.30 0.61 -14.58
C ASP A 72 -19.87 0.76 -15.12
N PHE A 73 -19.60 0.22 -16.30
CA PHE A 73 -18.35 0.45 -17.02
C PHE A 73 -18.30 1.87 -17.58
N TYR A 74 -17.12 2.49 -17.54
CA TYR A 74 -16.92 3.83 -18.09
C TYR A 74 -17.28 3.94 -19.58
N SER A 75 -18.11 4.92 -19.89
CA SER A 75 -18.55 5.28 -21.24
C SER A 75 -18.83 6.76 -21.29
N TYR A 76 -18.77 7.37 -22.47
CA TYR A 76 -19.38 8.69 -22.63
C TYR A 76 -20.90 8.54 -22.55
N ARG A 77 -21.53 9.40 -21.74
CA ARG A 77 -22.98 9.42 -21.58
C ARG A 77 -23.59 10.28 -22.67
N ASP A 78 -24.76 9.86 -23.12
CA ASP A 78 -25.68 10.77 -23.79
C ASP A 78 -26.44 11.55 -22.70
N ILE A 79 -26.41 12.88 -22.80
CA ILE A 79 -27.01 13.79 -21.81
C ILE A 79 -28.53 13.58 -21.72
N GLU A 80 -29.15 13.04 -22.78
CA GLU A 80 -30.60 12.79 -22.85
C GLU A 80 -31.04 11.48 -22.19
N THR A 81 -30.11 10.64 -21.71
CA THR A 81 -30.46 9.34 -21.12
C THR A 81 -30.67 9.45 -19.59
N ASP A 82 -31.92 9.34 -19.13
CA ASP A 82 -32.29 9.42 -17.70
C ASP A 82 -31.58 8.38 -16.80
N ASN A 83 -31.29 7.17 -17.31
CA ASN A 83 -30.48 6.17 -16.60
C ASN A 83 -29.55 5.40 -17.56
N PRO A 84 -28.29 5.83 -17.74
CA PRO A 84 -27.33 5.20 -18.66
C PRO A 84 -27.07 3.71 -18.39
N ALA A 85 -27.26 3.26 -17.15
CA ALA A 85 -27.09 1.86 -16.78
C ALA A 85 -28.13 0.94 -17.46
N GLU A 86 -29.31 1.47 -17.82
CA GLU A 86 -30.40 0.70 -18.44
C GLU A 86 -30.21 0.49 -19.95
N THR A 87 -29.43 1.33 -20.64
CA THR A 87 -29.35 1.32 -22.12
C THR A 87 -28.03 0.77 -22.69
N CYS A 88 -27.12 0.24 -21.86
CA CYS A 88 -25.77 -0.24 -22.25
C CYS A 88 -25.05 0.74 -23.20
N GLN A 89 -24.21 1.62 -22.68
CA GLN A 89 -23.48 2.58 -23.51
C GLN A 89 -22.27 1.95 -24.22
N ARG A 90 -21.69 2.64 -25.21
CA ARG A 90 -20.47 2.16 -25.86
C ARG A 90 -19.28 2.30 -24.90
N PRO A 91 -18.55 1.22 -24.56
CA PRO A 91 -17.49 1.29 -23.57
C PRO A 91 -16.28 2.07 -24.09
N VAL A 92 -15.64 2.80 -23.18
CA VAL A 92 -14.43 3.60 -23.42
C VAL A 92 -13.39 3.28 -22.35
N ILE A 93 -12.12 3.18 -22.73
CA ILE A 93 -11.02 3.12 -21.78
C ILE A 93 -10.42 4.53 -21.68
N PRO A 94 -10.48 5.21 -20.52
CA PRO A 94 -9.87 6.53 -20.36
C PRO A 94 -8.37 6.53 -20.69
N GLY A 95 -7.92 7.57 -21.38
CA GLY A 95 -6.52 7.79 -21.74
C GLY A 95 -5.63 7.98 -20.52
N SER A 96 -6.20 8.47 -19.40
CA SER A 96 -5.52 8.57 -18.11
C SER A 96 -5.15 7.20 -17.51
N GLU A 97 -6.05 6.22 -17.60
CA GLU A 97 -5.81 4.83 -17.17
C GLU A 97 -4.72 4.17 -18.02
N LEU A 98 -4.79 4.36 -19.34
CA LEU A 98 -3.80 3.85 -20.28
C LEU A 98 -2.44 4.49 -20.09
N ARG A 99 -2.40 5.82 -19.95
CA ARG A 99 -1.18 6.57 -19.64
C ARG A 99 -0.56 6.09 -18.33
N GLY A 100 -1.37 5.82 -17.30
CA GLY A 100 -0.92 5.29 -16.01
C GLY A 100 -0.24 3.92 -16.16
N VAL A 101 -0.84 3.01 -16.93
CA VAL A 101 -0.23 1.71 -17.25
C VAL A 101 1.08 1.90 -18.00
N PHE A 102 1.08 2.60 -19.14
CA PHE A 102 2.28 2.78 -19.96
C PHE A 102 3.42 3.47 -19.20
N ARG A 103 3.11 4.50 -18.40
CA ARG A 103 4.09 5.14 -17.53
C ARG A 103 4.69 4.15 -16.53
N SER A 104 3.86 3.36 -15.86
CA SER A 104 4.35 2.39 -14.86
C SER A 104 5.26 1.31 -15.47
N ILE A 105 4.94 0.84 -16.68
CA ILE A 105 5.79 -0.08 -17.44
C ILE A 105 7.11 0.60 -17.81
N TYR A 106 7.04 1.79 -18.42
CA TYR A 106 8.21 2.54 -18.83
C TYR A 106 9.12 2.87 -17.63
N GLU A 107 8.55 3.26 -16.49
CA GLU A 107 9.29 3.49 -15.25
C GLU A 107 10.05 2.25 -14.76
N THR A 108 9.45 1.08 -14.91
CA THR A 108 10.04 -0.20 -14.52
C THR A 108 11.21 -0.56 -15.43
N LEU A 109 11.03 -0.49 -16.75
CA LEU A 109 12.01 -0.94 -17.74
C LEU A 109 13.15 0.06 -17.97
N THR A 110 12.97 1.31 -17.58
CA THR A 110 14.02 2.34 -17.69
C THR A 110 14.74 2.62 -16.36
N GLY A 111 14.41 1.91 -15.28
CA GLY A 111 15.00 2.17 -13.96
C GLY A 111 14.69 3.57 -13.40
N SER A 112 13.53 4.12 -13.77
CA SER A 112 13.13 5.48 -13.38
C SER A 112 12.63 5.59 -11.94
N CYS A 113 12.39 6.83 -11.48
CA CYS A 113 11.91 7.12 -10.13
C CYS A 113 10.59 6.42 -9.80
N PHE A 114 10.37 6.20 -8.51
CA PHE A 114 9.14 5.64 -7.96
C PHE A 114 8.16 6.78 -7.63
N ASN A 115 7.42 7.25 -8.64
CA ASN A 115 6.55 8.44 -8.51
C ASN A 115 5.32 8.22 -7.59
N ASN A 116 4.84 6.98 -7.47
CA ASN A 116 3.72 6.62 -6.60
C ASN A 116 4.21 6.10 -5.23
N ALA A 117 5.31 6.64 -4.73
CA ALA A 117 5.76 6.32 -3.40
C ALA A 117 4.68 6.83 -2.43
N MET A 118 4.25 5.96 -1.52
CA MET A 118 3.33 6.35 -0.45
C MET A 118 4.16 7.13 0.59
N GLU A 119 4.75 8.26 0.17
CA GLU A 119 5.83 8.98 0.87
C GLU A 119 5.39 9.37 2.29
N ASP A 120 4.14 9.82 2.42
CA ASP A 120 3.52 10.21 3.69
C ASP A 120 2.78 9.08 4.42
N GLN A 121 2.78 7.86 3.88
CA GLN A 121 2.04 6.78 4.53
C GLN A 121 2.73 6.30 5.80
N LEU A 122 2.07 6.53 6.94
CA LEU A 122 2.48 6.01 8.22
C LEU A 122 2.35 4.48 8.26
N ILE A 123 3.49 3.78 8.25
CA ILE A 123 3.54 2.33 8.40
C ILE A 123 3.67 2.01 9.88
N SER A 124 2.71 1.24 10.38
CA SER A 124 2.71 0.78 11.75
C SER A 124 2.20 -0.64 11.90
N LYS A 125 2.65 -1.34 12.95
CA LYS A 125 2.15 -2.67 13.32
C LYS A 125 1.88 -2.70 14.83
N ARG A 126 0.86 -3.46 15.23
CA ARG A 126 0.59 -3.70 16.66
C ARG A 126 1.80 -4.40 17.29
N THR A 127 2.31 -3.86 18.39
CA THR A 127 3.45 -4.46 19.08
C THR A 127 3.00 -5.56 20.04
N PRO A 128 3.75 -6.66 20.16
CA PRO A 128 3.57 -7.63 21.25
C PRO A 128 4.20 -7.16 22.56
N GLU A 129 5.03 -6.11 22.54
CA GLU A 129 5.71 -5.59 23.73
C GLU A 129 4.79 -4.67 24.53
N ILE A 130 4.82 -4.80 25.85
CA ILE A 130 4.16 -3.84 26.75
C ILE A 130 5.15 -2.71 27.02
N PHE A 131 4.81 -1.50 26.59
CA PHE A 131 5.67 -0.33 26.78
C PHE A 131 5.74 0.06 28.26
N LYS A 132 6.91 0.57 28.67
CA LYS A 132 7.21 1.05 30.02
C LYS A 132 6.67 2.46 30.22
N ALA A 133 6.36 2.82 31.45
CA ALA A 133 5.96 4.18 31.80
C ALA A 133 7.16 5.12 31.87
N GLY A 134 7.03 6.29 31.25
CA GLY A 134 8.03 7.35 31.28
C GLY A 134 7.40 8.74 31.34
N LEU A 135 8.25 9.74 31.57
CA LEU A 135 7.87 11.14 31.58
C LEU A 135 8.74 11.91 30.59
N LEU A 136 8.09 12.59 29.64
CA LEU A 136 8.71 13.64 28.86
C LEU A 136 9.00 14.80 29.80
N TYR A 137 10.20 15.38 29.70
CA TYR A 137 10.63 16.55 30.46
C TYR A 137 11.02 17.65 29.47
N LYS A 138 10.38 18.82 29.58
CA LYS A 138 10.72 19.98 28.75
C LYS A 138 11.90 20.71 29.39
N LYS A 139 13.11 20.47 28.89
CA LYS A 139 14.33 21.11 29.40
C LYS A 139 14.41 22.56 28.92
N ASP A 140 14.10 22.78 27.65
CA ASP A 140 14.18 24.07 26.97
C ASP A 140 13.19 24.09 25.80
N ASP A 141 13.11 25.21 25.09
CA ASP A 141 12.31 25.30 23.86
C ASP A 141 12.83 24.27 22.85
N ASN A 142 11.93 23.41 22.36
CA ASN A 142 12.22 22.27 21.47
C ASN A 142 13.26 21.25 21.97
N LYS A 143 13.65 21.27 23.26
CA LYS A 143 14.57 20.29 23.84
C LYS A 143 13.90 19.47 24.92
N PHE A 144 13.68 18.20 24.62
CA PHE A 144 12.98 17.27 25.50
C PHE A 144 13.91 16.16 25.99
N GLN A 145 13.59 15.60 27.15
CA GLN A 145 14.26 14.44 27.73
C GLN A 145 13.23 13.42 28.16
N LEU A 146 13.61 12.15 28.18
CA LEU A 146 12.78 11.07 28.70
C LEU A 146 13.34 10.59 30.04
N TYR A 147 12.47 10.47 31.03
CA TYR A 147 12.77 9.90 32.35
C TYR A 147 11.94 8.65 32.61
N GLU A 148 12.48 7.68 33.35
CA GLU A 148 11.71 6.52 33.80
C GLU A 148 10.65 6.94 34.82
N ALA A 149 9.48 6.29 34.76
CA ALA A 149 8.41 6.47 35.72
C ALA A 149 7.94 5.13 36.32
N GLU A 150 7.48 5.19 37.56
CA GLU A 150 6.63 4.16 38.16
C GLU A 150 5.18 4.41 37.75
N ASP A 151 4.50 3.34 37.35
CA ASP A 151 3.11 3.35 36.93
C ASP A 151 2.21 2.87 38.08
N TYR A 152 1.39 3.78 38.61
CA TYR A 152 0.39 3.47 39.62
C TYR A 152 -1.02 3.52 39.04
N ILE A 153 -1.83 2.51 39.34
CA ILE A 153 -3.25 2.48 38.98
C ILE A 153 -4.03 3.32 39.99
N TYR A 154 -4.82 4.29 39.53
CA TYR A 154 -5.71 5.04 40.40
C TYR A 154 -6.90 4.16 40.81
N TYR A 155 -7.06 3.98 42.11
CA TYR A 155 -8.04 3.06 42.69
C TYR A 155 -8.61 3.66 43.99
N PRO A 156 -9.47 4.70 43.88
CA PRO A 156 -9.91 5.48 45.03
C PRO A 156 -10.94 4.76 45.92
N TYR A 157 -11.61 3.73 45.41
CA TYR A 157 -12.66 3.02 46.15
C TYR A 157 -12.13 1.82 46.93
N LYS A 158 -12.72 1.59 48.12
CA LYS A 158 -12.51 0.37 48.89
C LYS A 158 -13.37 -0.74 48.28
N GLY A 159 -12.73 -1.64 47.54
CA GLY A 159 -13.39 -2.80 46.93
C GLY A 159 -13.48 -2.71 45.41
N LYS A 160 -13.95 -3.80 44.82
CA LYS A 160 -14.00 -4.09 43.39
C LYS A 160 -15.18 -3.38 42.69
N ASP A 161 -15.25 -2.06 42.76
CA ASP A 161 -16.30 -1.28 42.08
C ASP A 161 -15.89 -0.96 40.63
N TYR A 162 -16.19 -1.90 39.72
CA TYR A 162 -15.88 -1.82 38.29
C TYR A 162 -16.89 -1.00 37.48
N LYS A 163 -17.85 -0.33 38.15
CA LYS A 163 -18.78 0.57 37.46
C LYS A 163 -18.16 1.94 37.23
N GLN A 164 -17.19 2.32 38.06
CA GLN A 164 -16.60 3.65 38.02
C GLN A 164 -15.44 3.70 37.04
N LYS A 165 -15.67 4.42 35.95
CA LYS A 165 -14.72 4.61 34.85
C LYS A 165 -13.89 5.84 35.11
N GLU A 166 -12.95 5.74 36.04
CA GLU A 166 -12.04 6.83 36.39
C GLU A 166 -11.26 7.38 35.18
N TYR A 167 -11.03 6.60 34.11
CA TYR A 167 -10.45 7.14 32.88
C TYR A 167 -11.35 8.19 32.17
N GLU A 168 -12.65 8.28 32.51
CA GLU A 168 -13.59 9.30 32.01
C GLU A 168 -13.72 10.48 32.99
N ASN A 169 -13.06 10.43 34.16
CA ASN A 169 -13.21 11.45 35.19
C ASN A 169 -12.81 12.85 34.69
N GLU A 170 -13.78 13.78 34.70
CA GLU A 170 -13.63 15.16 34.18
C GLU A 170 -12.85 16.07 35.13
N ARG A 171 -12.75 15.70 36.41
CA ARG A 171 -11.99 16.46 37.42
C ARG A 171 -10.51 16.55 37.06
N TYR A 172 -10.01 15.55 36.35
CA TYR A 172 -8.61 15.41 36.03
C TYR A 172 -8.35 15.44 34.53
N LYS A 173 -7.26 16.11 34.14
CA LYS A 173 -6.82 16.23 32.75
C LYS A 173 -5.57 15.38 32.48
N GLU A 174 -5.40 14.97 31.23
CA GLU A 174 -4.17 14.34 30.75
C GLU A 174 -2.95 15.22 31.04
N GLY A 175 -1.89 14.63 31.60
CA GLY A 175 -0.67 15.33 31.99
C GLY A 175 -0.76 16.21 33.24
N GLN A 176 -1.90 16.23 33.94
CA GLN A 176 -2.05 17.04 35.15
C GLN A 176 -1.11 16.55 36.26
N ARG A 177 -0.34 17.48 36.84
CA ARG A 177 0.48 17.23 38.04
C ARG A 177 -0.42 17.09 39.27
N VAL A 178 -0.24 16.02 40.03
CA VAL A 178 -0.97 15.72 41.26
C VAL A 178 -0.06 15.19 42.35
N SER A 179 -0.43 15.40 43.60
CA SER A 179 0.15 14.71 44.76
C SER A 179 -0.75 13.53 45.12
N ALA A 180 -0.19 12.33 45.22
CA ALA A 180 -0.94 11.09 45.34
C ALA A 180 -0.37 10.19 46.43
N GLU A 181 -1.24 9.54 47.20
CA GLU A 181 -0.86 8.53 48.18
C GLU A 181 -0.63 7.18 47.49
N CYS A 182 0.65 6.85 47.28
CA CYS A 182 1.10 5.74 46.45
C CYS A 182 1.48 4.52 47.30
N HIS A 183 0.85 3.37 47.03
CA HIS A 183 1.12 2.12 47.74
C HIS A 183 1.64 1.04 46.78
N GLY A 184 2.68 0.33 47.21
CA GLY A 184 3.18 -0.84 46.49
C GLY A 184 2.19 -2.01 46.47
N ARG A 185 2.36 -2.95 45.53
CA ARG A 185 1.64 -4.23 45.50
C ARG A 185 2.64 -5.38 45.35
N LYS A 186 2.34 -6.53 45.96
CA LYS A 186 3.15 -7.75 45.84
C LYS A 186 3.22 -8.29 44.40
N LYS A 187 2.15 -8.09 43.61
CA LYS A 187 2.07 -8.44 42.19
C LYS A 187 1.37 -7.32 41.42
N GLY A 188 1.92 -6.97 40.25
CA GLY A 188 1.38 -5.93 39.36
C GLY A 188 1.74 -4.50 39.75
N LYS A 189 1.13 -3.53 39.06
CA LYS A 189 1.33 -2.09 39.27
C LYS A 189 0.92 -1.67 40.69
N GLY A 190 1.59 -0.67 41.24
CA GLY A 190 1.20 -0.02 42.50
C GLY A 190 -0.20 0.58 42.41
N LYS A 191 -0.78 0.98 43.55
CA LYS A 191 -2.08 1.66 43.60
C LYS A 191 -1.98 3.06 44.18
N VAL A 192 -2.77 3.97 43.65
CA VAL A 192 -3.08 5.24 44.31
C VAL A 192 -4.47 5.14 44.91
N VAL A 193 -4.55 5.37 46.22
CA VAL A 193 -5.83 5.31 46.95
C VAL A 193 -6.47 6.69 47.12
N LYS A 194 -5.67 7.76 47.03
CA LYS A 194 -6.14 9.14 47.19
C LYS A 194 -5.25 10.09 46.40
N ILE A 195 -5.87 10.95 45.60
CA ILE A 195 -5.23 12.18 45.09
C ILE A 195 -5.50 13.28 46.12
N ILE A 196 -4.45 13.96 46.56
CA ILE A 196 -4.50 14.94 47.64
C ILE A 196 -4.75 16.33 47.03
N ASP A 197 -5.86 16.95 47.40
CA ASP A 197 -6.11 18.35 47.10
C ASP A 197 -5.22 19.25 47.97
N ARG A 198 -4.83 20.41 47.43
CA ARG A 198 -3.94 21.38 48.10
C ARG A 198 -4.44 21.84 49.49
N TYR A 199 -5.71 21.60 49.83
CA TYR A 199 -6.36 22.03 51.08
C TYR A 199 -6.46 20.95 52.16
N ASP A 200 -6.03 19.72 51.91
CA ASP A 200 -6.13 18.63 52.88
C ASP A 200 -4.85 18.55 53.74
N THR A 201 -4.76 19.34 54.81
CA THR A 201 -3.56 19.45 55.68
C THR A 201 -3.59 18.61 56.95
N ARG A 202 -4.52 17.66 57.09
CA ARG A 202 -4.63 16.84 58.32
C ARG A 202 -3.80 15.55 58.22
N GLY A 203 -2.71 15.50 59.01
CA GLY A 203 -1.94 14.28 59.34
C GLY A 203 -0.62 14.07 58.59
N GLU A 204 0.37 13.43 59.22
CA GLU A 204 1.59 12.93 58.57
C GLU A 204 1.23 11.92 57.47
N LYS A 205 1.27 12.35 56.21
CA LYS A 205 0.88 11.49 55.08
C LYS A 205 2.08 10.66 54.63
N LYS A 206 2.19 9.43 55.13
CA LYS A 206 3.18 8.45 54.64
C LYS A 206 2.90 8.11 53.16
N ASN A 207 3.96 8.00 52.36
CA ASN A 207 3.95 7.58 50.94
C ASN A 207 3.27 8.53 49.93
N VAL A 208 3.22 9.83 50.21
CA VAL A 208 2.79 10.83 49.22
C VAL A 208 3.89 11.06 48.19
N LYS A 209 3.55 10.93 46.91
CA LYS A 209 4.45 11.20 45.79
C LYS A 209 3.80 12.17 44.82
N GLU A 210 4.59 13.01 44.17
CA GLU A 210 4.14 13.81 43.03
C GLU A 210 4.17 12.96 41.76
N GLY A 211 3.13 13.05 40.95
CA GLY A 211 3.01 12.33 39.70
C GLY A 211 2.12 13.04 38.68
N TYR A 212 1.99 12.42 37.52
CA TYR A 212 1.29 12.98 36.36
C TYR A 212 0.22 12.01 35.86
N ILE A 213 -0.98 12.53 35.62
CA ILE A 213 -2.14 11.72 35.24
C ILE A 213 -2.05 11.29 33.78
N ILE A 214 -2.30 10.00 33.53
CA ILE A 214 -2.57 9.45 32.21
C ILE A 214 -3.88 8.66 32.21
N LYS A 215 -4.88 9.13 31.46
CA LYS A 215 -6.23 8.53 31.45
C LYS A 215 -6.29 7.41 30.44
N GLY A 216 -5.93 7.69 29.18
CA GLY A 216 -5.99 6.79 28.02
C GLY A 216 -7.42 6.32 27.68
N GLU A 217 -7.56 5.53 26.63
CA GLU A 217 -8.88 5.16 26.07
C GLU A 217 -9.52 3.91 26.69
N PRO A 218 -10.86 3.73 26.56
CA PRO A 218 -11.55 2.50 26.94
C PRO A 218 -11.00 1.29 26.19
N GLY A 219 -10.97 0.15 26.90
CA GLY A 219 -10.67 -1.15 26.28
C GLY A 219 -11.88 -1.71 25.51
N PRO A 220 -11.70 -2.79 24.74
CA PRO A 220 -12.83 -3.51 24.15
C PRO A 220 -13.78 -4.01 25.24
N LYS A 221 -15.08 -4.07 24.95
CA LYS A 221 -16.07 -4.70 25.84
C LYS A 221 -15.81 -6.20 25.87
N LEU A 222 -15.50 -6.75 27.03
CA LEU A 222 -15.10 -8.17 27.20
C LEU A 222 -16.19 -9.01 27.88
N GLY A 223 -17.42 -8.50 27.94
CA GLY A 223 -18.59 -9.16 28.53
C GLY A 223 -18.61 -9.13 30.06
N ASP A 224 -17.47 -9.37 30.70
CA ASP A 224 -17.27 -9.16 32.12
C ASP A 224 -16.66 -7.77 32.37
N PRO A 225 -17.39 -6.85 33.03
CA PRO A 225 -16.88 -5.53 33.36
C PRO A 225 -15.51 -5.61 34.03
N ARG A 226 -15.22 -6.62 34.85
CA ARG A 226 -13.93 -6.74 35.58
C ARG A 226 -12.70 -6.80 34.67
N ASN A 227 -12.89 -7.20 33.41
CA ASN A 227 -11.84 -7.32 32.41
C ASN A 227 -11.71 -6.07 31.54
N GLU A 228 -12.65 -5.13 31.65
CA GLU A 228 -12.61 -3.85 30.96
C GLU A 228 -11.69 -2.87 31.70
N LYS A 229 -11.29 -1.79 31.00
CA LYS A 229 -10.53 -0.73 31.62
C LYS A 229 -11.48 0.15 32.45
N HIS A 230 -11.12 0.40 33.70
CA HIS A 230 -11.87 1.29 34.61
C HIS A 230 -11.04 2.42 35.16
N ASN A 231 -9.73 2.25 35.20
CA ASN A 231 -8.86 3.13 35.98
C ASN A 231 -8.01 4.01 35.06
N MET A 232 -7.81 5.27 35.47
CA MET A 232 -6.68 6.06 35.02
C MET A 232 -5.41 5.66 35.78
N HIS A 233 -4.27 6.19 35.33
CA HIS A 233 -2.96 5.90 35.90
C HIS A 233 -2.25 7.19 36.31
N ILE A 234 -1.31 7.07 37.26
CA ILE A 234 -0.46 8.17 37.75
C ILE A 234 1.00 7.74 37.61
N PHE A 235 1.75 8.52 36.85
CA PHE A 235 3.17 8.27 36.59
C PHE A 235 4.03 9.10 37.53
N VAL A 236 4.85 8.41 38.31
CA VAL A 236 5.74 9.03 39.30
C VAL A 236 7.19 8.90 38.82
N SER A 237 7.90 10.01 38.70
CA SER A 237 9.28 10.02 38.22
C SER A 237 10.20 9.20 39.13
N LYS A 238 11.03 8.34 38.54
CA LYS A 238 12.16 7.68 39.23
C LYS A 238 13.42 8.55 39.26
N LYS A 239 13.40 9.72 38.63
CA LYS A 239 14.57 10.60 38.43
C LYS A 239 15.73 9.93 37.67
N ILE A 240 15.47 8.83 36.96
CA ILE A 240 16.44 8.14 36.10
C ILE A 240 16.22 8.62 34.67
N LYS A 241 17.22 9.30 34.11
CA LYS A 241 17.18 9.74 32.72
C LYS A 241 17.38 8.56 31.78
N VAL A 242 16.50 8.44 30.79
CA VAL A 242 16.53 7.40 29.75
C VAL A 242 17.27 7.88 28.51
N SER A 243 16.85 9.02 27.95
CA SER A 243 17.46 9.59 26.74
C SER A 243 17.20 11.09 26.62
N ASN A 244 17.97 11.76 25.76
CA ASN A 244 17.53 13.02 25.16
C ASN A 244 16.57 12.70 24.00
N LEU A 245 15.66 13.60 23.71
CA LEU A 245 14.72 13.50 22.60
C LEU A 245 14.97 14.63 21.62
N ASP A 246 14.82 14.31 20.34
CA ASP A 246 14.82 15.26 19.24
C ASP A 246 13.39 15.43 18.68
N GLU A 247 13.24 16.32 17.71
CA GLU A 247 11.96 16.59 17.06
C GLU A 247 11.36 15.35 16.37
N ASN A 248 12.20 14.43 15.87
CA ASN A 248 11.73 13.21 15.23
C ASN A 248 11.05 12.26 16.22
N HIS A 249 11.52 12.19 17.47
CA HIS A 249 10.87 11.40 18.51
C HIS A 249 9.45 11.91 18.82
N LEU A 250 9.28 13.22 18.95
CA LEU A 250 7.96 13.83 19.19
C LEU A 250 7.05 13.71 17.97
N LYS A 251 7.55 13.97 16.76
CA LYS A 251 6.81 13.76 15.50
C LYS A 251 6.26 12.33 15.43
N ARG A 252 7.02 11.33 15.89
CA ARG A 252 6.57 9.92 15.92
C ARG A 252 5.52 9.64 16.98
N LEU A 253 5.59 10.31 18.13
CA LEU A 253 4.53 10.24 19.14
C LEU A 253 3.21 10.77 18.56
N HIS A 254 3.26 11.93 17.88
CA HIS A 254 2.10 12.49 17.17
C HIS A 254 1.56 11.51 16.12
N ASN A 255 2.43 10.97 15.27
CA ASN A 255 2.05 9.95 14.28
C ASN A 255 1.40 8.71 14.91
N ALA A 256 1.88 8.26 16.08
CA ALA A 256 1.30 7.12 16.79
C ALA A 256 -0.14 7.40 17.25
N ILE A 257 -0.41 8.63 17.72
CA ILE A 257 -1.75 9.08 18.10
C ILE A 257 -2.66 9.14 16.87
N GLU A 258 -2.18 9.70 15.76
CA GLU A 258 -2.94 9.75 14.50
C GLU A 258 -3.34 8.36 14.01
N THR A 259 -2.52 7.32 14.23
CA THR A 259 -2.89 5.95 13.85
C THR A 259 -4.10 5.39 14.60
N TYR A 260 -4.46 5.96 15.75
CA TYR A 260 -5.71 5.65 16.45
C TYR A 260 -6.87 6.49 15.91
N GLN A 261 -6.63 7.79 15.70
CA GLN A 261 -7.66 8.71 15.21
C GLN A 261 -8.16 8.37 13.80
N LYS A 262 -7.29 7.81 12.94
CA LYS A 262 -7.61 7.40 11.57
C LYS A 262 -8.28 6.01 11.46
N GLN A 263 -8.62 5.34 12.57
CA GLN A 263 -9.26 4.02 12.48
C GLN A 263 -10.73 4.11 12.02
N PRO A 264 -11.22 3.14 11.24
CA PRO A 264 -12.65 3.09 10.89
C PRO A 264 -13.50 3.04 12.15
N ASN A 265 -14.52 3.91 12.24
CA ASN A 265 -15.42 4.06 13.39
C ASN A 265 -14.78 4.64 14.67
N ALA A 266 -13.59 5.24 14.58
CA ALA A 266 -12.98 5.96 15.69
C ALA A 266 -13.73 7.28 15.96
N ASN A 267 -14.16 7.49 17.20
CA ASN A 267 -14.74 8.77 17.65
C ASN A 267 -13.67 9.58 18.40
N ASN A 268 -12.76 10.23 17.66
CA ASN A 268 -11.65 11.05 18.17
C ASN A 268 -10.89 10.45 19.38
N PRO A 269 -10.39 9.19 19.30
CA PRO A 269 -9.66 8.59 20.41
C PRO A 269 -8.40 9.40 20.73
N TYR A 270 -8.07 9.49 22.02
CA TYR A 270 -6.93 10.23 22.57
C TYR A 270 -6.93 11.74 22.27
N GLU A 271 -8.08 12.34 21.94
CA GLU A 271 -8.18 13.79 21.64
C GLU A 271 -7.69 14.65 22.81
N GLN A 272 -8.15 14.38 24.04
CA GLN A 272 -7.67 15.12 25.23
C GLN A 272 -6.16 14.95 25.44
N TYR A 273 -5.62 13.74 25.23
CA TYR A 273 -4.18 13.51 25.34
C TYR A 273 -3.41 14.32 24.30
N TYR A 274 -3.88 14.34 23.05
CA TYR A 274 -3.25 15.07 21.95
C TYR A 274 -3.21 16.58 22.20
N VAL A 275 -4.35 17.18 22.58
CA VAL A 275 -4.45 18.62 22.89
C VAL A 275 -3.54 18.99 24.06
N ASN A 276 -3.55 18.18 25.14
CA ASN A 276 -2.73 18.44 26.31
C ASN A 276 -1.23 18.24 26.03
N LEU A 277 -0.85 17.31 25.15
CA LEU A 277 0.52 17.13 24.69
C LEU A 277 1.01 18.38 23.93
N GLN A 278 0.21 18.89 23.00
CA GLN A 278 0.55 20.12 22.27
C GLN A 278 0.67 21.34 23.21
N ALA A 279 -0.22 21.43 24.21
CA ALA A 279 -0.12 22.46 25.23
C ALA A 279 1.16 22.32 26.07
N PHE A 280 1.56 21.10 26.43
CA PHE A 280 2.83 20.84 27.10
C PHE A 280 4.04 21.23 26.25
N GLU A 281 4.04 20.89 24.96
CA GLU A 281 5.13 21.23 24.04
C GLU A 281 5.34 22.74 23.93
N LYS A 282 4.26 23.52 24.01
CA LYS A 282 4.28 25.00 23.99
C LYS A 282 4.42 25.66 25.37
N GLY A 283 4.21 24.90 26.45
CA GLY A 283 4.14 25.40 27.82
C GLY A 283 5.51 25.64 28.48
N ASP A 284 5.50 25.77 29.81
CA ASP A 284 6.68 26.17 30.58
C ASP A 284 7.80 25.13 30.59
N LYS A 285 9.05 25.63 30.67
CA LYS A 285 10.25 24.83 30.91
C LYS A 285 10.19 24.22 32.32
N GLY A 286 10.77 23.03 32.49
CA GLY A 286 10.75 22.31 33.76
C GLY A 286 9.50 21.46 33.99
N SER A 287 8.54 21.47 33.05
CA SER A 287 7.33 20.67 33.11
C SER A 287 7.57 19.21 32.67
N TYR A 288 6.65 18.31 33.05
CA TYR A 288 6.66 16.93 32.60
C TYR A 288 5.31 16.51 32.02
N PHE A 289 5.34 15.50 31.13
CA PHE A 289 4.16 14.90 30.53
C PHE A 289 4.29 13.36 30.46
N PRO A 290 3.27 12.59 30.84
CA PRO A 290 3.34 11.13 30.87
C PRO A 290 3.29 10.53 29.47
N VAL A 291 4.13 9.51 29.24
CA VAL A 291 4.22 8.80 27.97
C VAL A 291 4.61 7.34 28.20
N TYR A 292 4.16 6.43 27.35
CA TYR A 292 4.68 5.07 27.32
C TYR A 292 5.84 4.97 26.33
N TYR A 293 6.89 4.21 26.67
CA TYR A 293 8.05 4.04 25.81
C TYR A 293 8.57 2.60 25.74
N SER A 294 9.27 2.30 24.65
CA SER A 294 10.03 1.06 24.51
C SER A 294 11.30 1.30 23.71
N ILE A 295 12.40 0.67 24.14
CA ILE A 295 13.70 0.77 23.49
C ILE A 295 14.05 -0.56 22.80
N VAL A 296 14.49 -0.51 21.55
CA VAL A 296 15.03 -1.65 20.81
C VAL A 296 16.53 -1.45 20.62
N LYS A 297 17.33 -2.44 21.09
CA LYS A 297 18.80 -2.47 20.99
C LYS A 297 19.51 -1.18 21.41
N ASN A 298 18.98 -0.49 22.43
CA ASN A 298 19.51 0.78 22.96
C ASN A 298 19.67 1.89 21.90
N LYS A 299 18.93 1.81 20.78
CA LYS A 299 19.04 2.76 19.67
C LYS A 299 17.70 3.32 19.21
N LEU A 300 16.69 2.47 19.08
CA LEU A 300 15.37 2.91 18.62
C LEU A 300 14.42 3.08 19.80
N LEU A 301 13.83 4.27 19.92
CA LEU A 301 12.92 4.64 21.01
C LEU A 301 11.51 4.87 20.47
N TYR A 302 10.60 3.94 20.73
CA TYR A 302 9.18 4.15 20.44
C TYR A 302 8.49 4.86 21.60
N LEU A 303 7.66 5.85 21.29
CA LEU A 303 6.80 6.58 22.23
C LEU A 303 5.33 6.36 21.87
N SER A 304 4.45 6.34 22.87
CA SER A 304 3.00 6.22 22.65
C SER A 304 2.16 6.73 23.83
N CYS A 305 0.90 7.07 23.56
CA CYS A 305 -0.13 7.34 24.56
C CYS A 305 -0.68 6.08 25.26
N ALA A 306 -0.35 4.87 24.77
CA ALA A 306 -0.84 3.60 25.33
C ALA A 306 0.28 2.58 25.54
N SER A 307 0.12 1.69 26.54
CA SER A 307 1.11 0.65 26.87
C SER A 307 1.10 -0.52 25.89
N ILE A 308 -0.09 -0.93 25.43
CA ILE A 308 -0.29 -1.94 24.39
C ILE A 308 -0.68 -1.18 23.13
N THR A 309 0.29 -1.02 22.22
CA THR A 309 0.16 -0.01 21.18
C THR A 309 0.60 -0.48 19.81
N ARG A 310 0.81 0.46 18.89
CA ARG A 310 1.41 0.26 17.58
C ARG A 310 2.81 0.87 17.55
N GLU A 311 3.74 0.15 16.94
CA GLU A 311 5.05 0.68 16.58
C GLU A 311 4.91 1.41 15.24
N VAL A 312 5.10 2.72 15.24
CA VAL A 312 5.25 3.54 14.03
C VAL A 312 6.71 3.51 13.62
N TYR A 313 7.01 2.93 12.45
CA TYR A 313 8.38 2.59 12.08
C TYR A 313 9.24 3.79 11.71
N TYR A 314 10.53 3.74 12.09
CA TYR A 314 11.55 4.71 11.77
C TYR A 314 11.85 4.79 10.28
N ASN A 315 12.08 3.64 9.66
CA ASN A 315 12.27 3.56 8.23
C ASN A 315 10.92 3.64 7.50
N THR A 316 10.74 4.69 6.71
CA THR A 316 9.60 4.84 5.80
C THR A 316 9.94 4.26 4.41
N ILE A 317 8.93 4.10 3.54
CA ILE A 317 9.18 3.76 2.13
C ILE A 317 10.05 4.84 1.48
N TYR A 318 9.77 6.12 1.77
CA TYR A 318 10.58 7.24 1.31
C TYR A 318 12.06 7.07 1.68
N ASN A 319 12.38 6.80 2.95
CA ASN A 319 13.78 6.64 3.40
C ASN A 319 14.48 5.47 2.69
N ILE A 320 13.77 4.39 2.37
CA ILE A 320 14.33 3.23 1.66
C ILE A 320 14.65 3.60 0.21
N LEU A 321 13.76 4.33 -0.44
CA LEU A 321 13.91 4.76 -1.83
C LEU A 321 14.96 5.89 -1.96
N GLU A 322 15.06 6.77 -0.97
CA GLU A 322 16.03 7.86 -0.88
C GLU A 322 17.47 7.33 -0.91
N LYS A 323 17.76 6.29 -0.12
CA LYS A 323 19.08 5.64 -0.08
C LYS A 323 19.54 5.09 -1.42
N LYS A 324 18.60 4.81 -2.35
CA LYS A 324 18.88 4.32 -3.70
C LYS A 324 18.78 5.43 -4.76
N GLU A 325 18.47 6.66 -4.36
CA GLU A 325 18.15 7.78 -5.24
C GLU A 325 16.95 7.52 -6.17
N ILE A 326 16.04 6.58 -5.82
CA ILE A 326 14.88 6.18 -6.65
C ILE A 326 13.60 6.93 -6.25
N ASN A 327 13.67 7.85 -5.29
CA ASN A 327 12.57 8.78 -5.02
C ASN A 327 12.13 9.53 -6.26
N LYS A 328 10.87 10.00 -6.21
CA LYS A 328 10.28 10.90 -7.19
C LYS A 328 11.26 11.99 -7.57
N CYS A 329 11.43 12.22 -8.87
CA CYS A 329 12.26 13.33 -9.33
C CYS A 329 11.64 14.66 -8.87
N ASN A 330 12.49 15.61 -8.47
CA ASN A 330 12.07 16.93 -7.99
C ASN A 330 13.01 18.04 -8.52
N SER A 331 13.59 17.81 -9.70
CA SER A 331 14.46 18.77 -10.36
C SER A 331 14.43 18.53 -11.87
N ILE A 332 14.28 19.61 -12.64
CA ILE A 332 14.32 19.58 -14.11
C ILE A 332 15.71 19.25 -14.66
N ASN A 333 16.77 19.46 -13.87
CA ASN A 333 18.16 19.19 -14.27
C ASN A 333 18.57 17.74 -14.04
N LYS A 334 17.79 16.97 -13.27
CA LYS A 334 18.09 15.58 -12.90
C LYS A 334 16.86 14.70 -13.08
N LEU A 335 16.38 14.64 -14.32
CA LEU A 335 15.22 13.82 -14.69
C LEU A 335 15.63 12.37 -14.90
N CYS A 336 14.73 11.45 -14.56
CA CYS A 336 14.80 10.07 -15.04
C CYS A 336 14.10 9.95 -16.40
N PRO A 337 14.33 8.87 -17.17
CA PRO A 337 13.72 8.69 -18.48
C PRO A 337 12.18 8.81 -18.48
N ALA A 338 11.50 8.30 -17.45
CA ALA A 338 10.04 8.38 -17.39
C ALA A 338 9.53 9.80 -17.18
N CYS A 339 10.19 10.60 -16.32
CA CYS A 339 9.81 11.98 -16.09
C CYS A 339 10.10 12.88 -17.30
N SER A 340 11.17 12.62 -18.06
CA SER A 340 11.49 13.39 -19.27
C SER A 340 10.50 13.14 -20.41
N LEU A 341 9.89 11.95 -20.48
CA LEU A 341 8.93 11.59 -21.52
C LEU A 341 7.47 11.82 -21.12
N PHE A 342 7.06 11.28 -19.97
CA PHE A 342 5.68 11.37 -19.46
C PHE A 342 5.44 12.64 -18.65
N GLY A 343 6.45 13.47 -18.40
CA GLY A 343 6.33 14.65 -17.55
C GLY A 343 6.36 14.34 -16.06
N MET A 344 6.36 15.38 -15.24
CA MET A 344 6.49 15.29 -13.79
C MET A 344 5.90 16.53 -13.11
N THR A 345 5.23 16.32 -11.98
CA THR A 345 4.80 17.37 -11.07
C THR A 345 5.80 17.46 -9.92
N GLY A 346 6.61 18.51 -9.87
CA GLY A 346 7.50 18.79 -8.74
C GLY A 346 6.74 19.38 -7.56
N ASP A 347 7.45 19.66 -6.47
CA ASP A 347 6.87 20.32 -5.29
C ASP A 347 6.59 21.82 -5.53
N SER A 348 7.24 22.38 -6.56
CA SER A 348 6.99 23.72 -7.08
C SER A 348 6.81 23.70 -8.60
N ASN A 349 6.30 24.81 -9.14
CA ASN A 349 6.17 24.98 -10.60
C ASN A 349 7.52 24.89 -11.31
N ASP A 350 8.60 25.42 -10.72
CA ASP A 350 9.95 25.39 -11.29
C ASP A 350 10.56 23.97 -11.34
N CYS A 351 9.96 23.03 -10.61
CA CYS A 351 10.35 21.62 -10.62
C CYS A 351 9.36 20.75 -11.41
N SER A 352 8.42 21.35 -12.14
CA SER A 352 7.43 20.63 -12.94
C SER A 352 7.77 20.69 -14.43
N ILE A 353 7.52 19.59 -15.15
CA ILE A 353 7.73 19.50 -16.60
C ILE A 353 6.53 18.83 -17.28
N ALA A 354 6.07 19.44 -18.37
CA ALA A 354 4.97 18.92 -19.15
C ALA A 354 5.32 17.57 -19.80
N SER A 355 4.29 16.75 -20.02
CA SER A 355 4.43 15.50 -20.76
C SER A 355 4.72 15.77 -22.23
N LYS A 356 5.69 15.05 -22.81
CA LYS A 356 5.94 15.04 -24.27
C LYS A 356 4.99 14.12 -25.02
N ILE A 357 4.15 13.36 -24.30
CA ILE A 357 3.15 12.48 -24.89
C ILE A 357 1.74 12.78 -24.39
N ARG A 358 0.73 12.51 -25.24
CA ARG A 358 -0.69 12.55 -24.91
C ARG A 358 -1.34 11.25 -25.35
N VAL A 359 -1.92 10.51 -24.40
CA VAL A 359 -2.64 9.26 -24.66
C VAL A 359 -4.12 9.59 -24.74
N THR A 360 -4.77 9.26 -25.85
CA THR A 360 -6.21 9.47 -26.00
C THR A 360 -6.98 8.38 -25.28
N ASP A 361 -8.26 8.66 -25.01
CA ASP A 361 -9.23 7.62 -24.68
C ASP A 361 -9.27 6.60 -25.82
N ALA A 362 -9.36 5.31 -25.46
CA ALA A 362 -9.49 4.24 -26.43
C ALA A 362 -10.97 3.85 -26.56
N GLN A 363 -11.50 3.96 -27.78
CA GLN A 363 -12.91 3.68 -28.08
C GLN A 363 -13.06 2.26 -28.61
N SER A 364 -14.07 1.53 -28.14
CA SER A 364 -14.38 0.18 -28.63
C SER A 364 -14.75 0.19 -30.12
N LYS A 365 -14.45 -0.85 -30.90
CA LYS A 365 -14.98 -0.96 -32.28
C LYS A 365 -16.51 -0.98 -32.25
N ILE A 366 -17.17 -0.29 -33.19
CA ILE A 366 -18.63 -0.13 -33.22
C ILE A 366 -19.30 -1.50 -33.46
N LEU A 367 -20.27 -1.84 -32.62
CA LEU A 367 -21.17 -2.99 -32.78
C LEU A 367 -22.60 -2.50 -33.05
N ILE A 368 -23.43 -3.39 -33.60
CA ILE A 368 -24.86 -3.10 -33.86
C ILE A 368 -25.65 -2.96 -32.56
N ASN A 369 -25.33 -3.76 -31.54
CA ASN A 369 -25.95 -3.73 -30.22
C ASN A 369 -24.87 -3.63 -29.14
N ASN A 370 -24.95 -2.62 -28.28
CA ASN A 370 -24.00 -2.36 -27.21
C ASN A 370 -24.03 -3.42 -26.09
N GLU A 371 -25.15 -4.13 -25.87
CA GLU A 371 -25.21 -5.23 -24.90
C GLU A 371 -24.18 -6.32 -25.21
N ASN A 372 -23.78 -6.45 -26.48
CA ASN A 372 -22.79 -7.44 -26.90
C ASN A 372 -21.40 -7.17 -26.30
N TYR A 373 -21.10 -5.94 -25.87
CA TYR A 373 -19.86 -5.62 -25.18
C TYR A 373 -19.80 -6.16 -23.75
N TYR A 374 -20.94 -6.40 -23.10
CA TYR A 374 -21.00 -6.52 -21.63
C TYR A 374 -21.30 -7.92 -21.14
N GLU A 375 -20.54 -8.32 -20.12
CA GLU A 375 -20.92 -9.44 -19.26
C GLU A 375 -22.19 -9.10 -18.46
N LYS A 376 -22.80 -10.12 -17.87
CA LYS A 376 -23.89 -9.92 -16.90
C LYS A 376 -23.42 -9.10 -15.70
N ILE A 377 -24.35 -8.39 -15.07
CA ILE A 377 -24.11 -7.70 -13.80
C ILE A 377 -23.74 -8.73 -12.74
N VAL A 378 -22.64 -8.48 -12.03
CA VAL A 378 -22.11 -9.38 -10.99
C VAL A 378 -21.69 -8.60 -9.75
N THR A 379 -21.96 -9.18 -8.58
CA THR A 379 -21.39 -8.71 -7.31
C THR A 379 -20.06 -9.43 -7.09
N ILE A 380 -18.98 -8.66 -6.94
CA ILE A 380 -17.62 -9.18 -6.71
C ILE A 380 -17.28 -9.16 -5.22
N PRO A 381 -16.42 -10.06 -4.71
CA PRO A 381 -16.04 -10.07 -3.30
C PRO A 381 -15.24 -8.82 -2.87
N GLU A 382 -15.13 -8.61 -1.56
CA GLU A 382 -14.33 -7.53 -0.97
C GLU A 382 -12.88 -7.59 -1.50
N MET A 383 -12.36 -6.44 -1.95
CA MET A 383 -10.98 -6.30 -2.38
C MET A 383 -10.19 -5.48 -1.37
N GLY A 384 -9.14 -6.08 -0.82
CA GLY A 384 -8.27 -5.39 0.12
C GLY A 384 -7.38 -4.35 -0.55
N GLN A 385 -7.29 -3.16 0.05
CA GLN A 385 -6.27 -2.17 -0.29
C GLN A 385 -4.86 -2.71 -0.04
N PRO A 386 -3.82 -2.21 -0.75
CA PRO A 386 -2.42 -2.46 -0.40
C PRO A 386 -2.14 -2.20 1.10
N LYS A 387 -1.52 -3.17 1.78
CA LYS A 387 -1.13 -3.05 3.20
C LYS A 387 0.39 -3.18 3.35
N PRO A 388 1.18 -2.10 3.19
CA PRO A 388 2.64 -2.16 3.31
C PRO A 388 3.15 -2.65 4.67
N SER A 389 2.32 -2.60 5.71
CA SER A 389 2.61 -3.20 7.02
C SER A 389 2.70 -4.74 7.01
N ASN A 390 2.23 -5.41 5.96
CA ASN A 390 2.45 -6.84 5.72
C ASN A 390 3.87 -7.06 5.16
N THR A 391 4.85 -6.99 6.05
CA THR A 391 6.27 -7.05 5.70
C THR A 391 6.68 -8.35 5.02
N GLU A 392 5.93 -9.44 5.24
CA GLU A 392 6.13 -10.72 4.56
C GLU A 392 5.86 -10.67 3.04
N PHE A 393 5.17 -9.63 2.56
CA PHE A 393 4.89 -9.41 1.13
C PHE A 393 5.57 -8.18 0.55
N TYR A 394 5.80 -7.13 1.32
CA TYR A 394 6.33 -5.87 0.80
C TYR A 394 7.86 -5.72 0.99
N LEU A 395 8.45 -6.44 1.93
CA LEU A 395 9.89 -6.43 2.18
C LEU A 395 10.54 -7.73 1.73
N GLN A 396 11.79 -7.64 1.26
CA GLN A 396 12.64 -8.82 1.08
C GLN A 396 13.05 -9.35 2.45
N LYS A 397 12.97 -10.67 2.64
CA LYS A 397 13.49 -11.33 3.84
C LYS A 397 14.98 -10.99 3.98
N PRO A 398 15.42 -10.36 5.08
CA PRO A 398 16.84 -10.07 5.29
C PRO A 398 17.62 -11.35 5.53
N GLY A 399 18.94 -11.28 5.36
CA GLY A 399 19.88 -12.38 5.58
C GLY A 399 20.16 -13.24 4.34
N LEU A 400 21.03 -14.23 4.53
CA LEU A 400 21.41 -15.19 3.50
C LEU A 400 20.38 -16.34 3.41
N LYS A 401 20.41 -17.12 2.30
CA LYS A 401 19.43 -18.19 2.02
C LYS A 401 19.26 -19.21 3.17
N ASN A 402 20.31 -19.47 3.93
CA ASN A 402 20.35 -20.52 4.96
C ASN A 402 20.23 -19.96 6.39
N GLU A 403 19.92 -18.67 6.55
CA GLU A 403 19.78 -18.08 7.87
C GLU A 403 18.36 -18.18 8.41
N ASN A 404 18.27 -18.54 9.68
CA ASN A 404 17.02 -18.61 10.42
C ASN A 404 16.58 -17.21 10.85
N ILE A 405 16.03 -16.45 9.90
CA ILE A 405 15.27 -15.23 10.19
C ILE A 405 13.81 -15.59 10.36
N ASP A 406 13.31 -15.37 11.57
CA ASP A 406 11.95 -15.73 11.98
C ASP A 406 10.95 -14.58 11.77
N PHE A 407 11.39 -13.33 11.83
CA PHE A 407 10.49 -12.17 11.79
C PHE A 407 11.25 -10.93 11.30
N TRP A 408 10.59 -10.03 10.58
CA TRP A 408 11.18 -8.76 10.18
C TRP A 408 10.13 -7.65 10.04
N THR A 409 10.56 -6.43 10.32
CA THR A 409 9.79 -5.19 10.26
C THR A 409 10.52 -4.16 9.39
N TYR A 410 10.07 -2.90 9.37
CA TYR A 410 10.86 -1.85 8.73
C TYR A 410 12.07 -1.42 9.57
N ASP A 411 12.11 -1.71 10.87
CA ASP A 411 13.17 -1.19 11.76
C ASP A 411 14.14 -2.26 12.27
N TYR A 412 13.63 -3.47 12.45
CA TYR A 412 14.38 -4.58 13.03
C TYR A 412 13.91 -5.94 12.49
N TYR A 413 14.75 -6.95 12.67
CA TYR A 413 14.45 -8.35 12.38
C TYR A 413 14.87 -9.26 13.55
N LEU A 414 14.34 -10.48 13.59
CA LEU A 414 14.70 -11.52 14.54
C LEU A 414 15.50 -12.60 13.84
N GLN A 415 16.70 -12.86 14.34
CA GLN A 415 17.57 -13.93 13.88
C GLN A 415 17.76 -14.96 14.99
N TYR A 416 17.73 -16.24 14.65
CA TYR A 416 18.11 -17.29 15.58
C TYR A 416 19.64 -17.30 15.74
N GLY A 417 20.11 -17.12 16.97
CA GLY A 417 21.50 -17.28 17.37
C GLY A 417 21.69 -18.44 18.35
N ASN A 418 22.91 -18.59 18.87
CA ASN A 418 23.26 -19.69 19.79
C ASN A 418 22.47 -19.64 21.10
N GLN A 419 22.01 -18.45 21.52
CA GLN A 419 21.25 -18.23 22.76
C GLN A 419 19.74 -18.02 22.52
N GLY A 420 19.25 -18.39 21.33
CA GLY A 420 17.86 -18.22 20.92
C GLY A 420 17.64 -17.02 19.99
N LYS A 421 16.40 -16.51 19.95
CA LYS A 421 16.01 -15.44 19.02
C LYS A 421 16.52 -14.08 19.47
N GLU A 422 17.36 -13.47 18.66
CA GLU A 422 17.94 -12.15 18.89
C GLU A 422 17.32 -11.09 17.98
N LEU A 423 16.91 -9.98 18.57
CA LEU A 423 16.59 -8.75 17.83
C LEU A 423 17.85 -8.21 17.15
N LYS A 424 17.74 -7.75 15.91
CA LYS A 424 18.82 -7.07 15.19
C LYS A 424 18.27 -5.91 14.39
N LEU A 425 19.09 -4.86 14.25
CA LEU A 425 18.79 -3.72 13.38
C LEU A 425 19.39 -3.95 12.00
N TYR A 426 18.82 -3.31 10.99
CA TYR A 426 19.36 -3.32 9.63
C TYR A 426 20.77 -2.69 9.59
N ASN A 427 21.62 -3.21 8.70
CA ASN A 427 22.98 -2.73 8.48
C ASN A 427 23.18 -2.42 7.01
N ASP A 428 23.21 -1.13 6.67
CA ASP A 428 23.37 -0.67 5.28
C ASP A 428 24.74 -0.99 4.68
N LYS A 429 25.75 -1.28 5.51
CA LYS A 429 27.08 -1.71 5.03
C LYS A 429 27.10 -3.17 4.57
N ASN A 430 26.05 -3.95 4.85
CA ASN A 430 25.96 -5.34 4.44
C ASN A 430 24.69 -5.56 3.61
N THR A 431 24.88 -5.81 2.32
CA THR A 431 23.81 -5.96 1.33
C THR A 431 22.81 -7.08 1.65
N ALA A 432 23.20 -8.10 2.42
CA ALA A 432 22.29 -9.15 2.88
C ALA A 432 21.35 -8.67 4.01
N TYR A 433 21.78 -7.70 4.80
CA TYR A 433 21.07 -7.21 5.99
C TYR A 433 20.64 -5.74 5.89
N THR A 434 20.64 -5.18 4.69
CA THR A 434 20.01 -3.88 4.42
C THR A 434 18.51 -4.06 4.12
N LEU A 435 17.72 -3.08 4.52
CA LEU A 435 16.27 -3.08 4.35
C LEU A 435 15.92 -2.86 2.88
N LYS A 436 15.15 -3.78 2.29
CA LYS A 436 14.81 -3.76 0.85
C LYS A 436 13.32 -4.00 0.62
N LEU A 437 12.73 -3.22 -0.28
CA LEU A 437 11.39 -3.47 -0.81
C LEU A 437 11.42 -4.62 -1.81
N ASN A 438 10.31 -5.35 -1.96
CA ASN A 438 10.16 -6.37 -3.01
C ASN A 438 10.07 -5.76 -4.42
N GLY A 439 9.56 -4.54 -4.54
CA GLY A 439 9.71 -3.70 -5.73
C GLY A 439 8.40 -3.06 -6.23
N ARG A 440 8.23 -2.97 -7.55
CA ARG A 440 7.02 -2.43 -8.20
C ARG A 440 5.96 -3.52 -8.29
N LYS A 441 4.75 -3.27 -7.78
CA LYS A 441 3.66 -4.26 -7.71
C LYS A 441 3.02 -4.51 -9.08
N PHE A 442 2.97 -5.77 -9.51
CA PHE A 442 2.34 -6.24 -10.74
C PHE A 442 1.35 -7.37 -10.45
N TYR A 443 0.28 -7.48 -11.22
CA TYR A 443 -0.74 -8.52 -11.03
C TYR A 443 -0.59 -9.62 -12.09
N TRP A 444 -0.81 -10.86 -11.68
CA TRP A 444 -0.77 -12.00 -12.60
C TRP A 444 -1.98 -12.02 -13.54
N HIS A 445 -1.75 -12.47 -14.77
CA HIS A 445 -2.84 -12.84 -15.67
C HIS A 445 -3.52 -14.12 -15.20
N GLN A 446 -4.83 -14.15 -15.34
CA GLN A 446 -5.69 -15.24 -14.90
C GLN A 446 -6.82 -15.41 -15.91
N ASN A 447 -7.23 -16.66 -16.15
CA ASN A 447 -8.48 -16.91 -16.84
C ASN A 447 -9.63 -16.65 -15.85
N LEU A 448 -10.56 -15.78 -16.23
CA LEU A 448 -11.67 -15.38 -15.38
C LEU A 448 -12.98 -15.72 -16.08
N ASP A 449 -13.78 -16.56 -15.42
CA ASP A 449 -15.20 -16.71 -15.67
C ASP A 449 -15.97 -15.96 -14.57
N CYS A 450 -16.78 -14.96 -14.96
CA CYS A 450 -17.59 -14.17 -14.03
C CYS A 450 -18.67 -15.01 -13.32
N ASN A 451 -19.06 -16.16 -13.86
CA ASN A 451 -20.03 -17.06 -13.23
C ASN A 451 -19.51 -17.70 -11.93
N LYS A 452 -18.20 -17.59 -11.64
CA LYS A 452 -17.60 -18.07 -10.39
C LYS A 452 -18.01 -17.24 -9.17
N PHE A 453 -18.48 -16.01 -9.35
CA PHE A 453 -18.86 -15.12 -8.25
C PHE A 453 -20.23 -15.51 -7.70
N LYS A 454 -20.22 -16.50 -6.81
CA LYS A 454 -21.39 -17.04 -6.14
C LYS A 454 -21.15 -17.17 -4.64
N ASP A 455 -22.16 -16.96 -3.82
CA ASP A 455 -22.09 -17.22 -2.39
C ASP A 455 -21.96 -18.72 -2.08
N LYS A 456 -21.88 -19.05 -0.78
CA LYS A 456 -21.76 -20.41 -0.26
C LYS A 456 -22.92 -21.34 -0.63
N ASP A 457 -24.07 -20.79 -1.00
CA ASP A 457 -25.26 -21.54 -1.41
C ASP A 457 -25.38 -21.61 -2.95
N HIS A 458 -24.29 -21.29 -3.67
CA HIS A 458 -24.23 -21.18 -5.13
C HIS A 458 -25.19 -20.13 -5.73
N LYS A 459 -25.62 -19.15 -4.94
CA LYS A 459 -26.43 -17.99 -5.37
C LYS A 459 -25.52 -16.79 -5.61
N HIS A 460 -26.08 -15.62 -5.95
CA HIS A 460 -25.27 -14.40 -6.12
C HIS A 460 -24.65 -13.95 -4.79
N ILE A 461 -23.41 -13.44 -4.84
CA ILE A 461 -22.75 -12.85 -3.65
C ILE A 461 -23.66 -11.75 -3.06
N LYS A 462 -23.95 -11.84 -1.76
CA LYS A 462 -24.78 -10.84 -1.08
C LYS A 462 -24.09 -9.47 -1.05
N SER A 463 -24.81 -8.42 -1.46
CA SER A 463 -24.36 -7.04 -1.37
C SER A 463 -24.13 -6.59 0.08
N SER A 464 -23.06 -5.83 0.31
CA SER A 464 -22.69 -5.20 1.58
C SER A 464 -21.90 -3.90 1.36
N CYS A 465 -21.63 -3.14 2.42
CA CYS A 465 -20.77 -1.94 2.37
C CYS A 465 -19.30 -2.23 2.02
N ARG A 466 -18.86 -3.51 2.06
CA ARG A 466 -17.47 -3.92 1.84
C ARG A 466 -17.20 -4.50 0.45
N ASN A 467 -18.25 -4.75 -0.34
CA ASN A 467 -18.15 -5.32 -1.68
C ASN A 467 -18.85 -4.43 -2.72
N ARG A 468 -18.82 -4.82 -4.00
CA ARG A 468 -19.34 -3.98 -5.08
C ARG A 468 -20.06 -4.79 -6.15
N THR A 469 -21.07 -4.18 -6.77
CA THR A 469 -21.76 -4.72 -7.94
C THR A 469 -21.33 -3.98 -9.20
N ILE A 470 -20.99 -4.72 -10.26
CA ILE A 470 -20.37 -4.16 -11.46
C ILE A 470 -20.95 -4.78 -12.73
N ARG A 471 -20.88 -4.05 -13.86
CA ARG A 471 -21.10 -4.57 -15.21
C ARG A 471 -19.77 -4.55 -15.99
N PRO A 472 -19.07 -5.68 -16.12
CA PRO A 472 -17.80 -5.74 -16.84
C PRO A 472 -18.00 -5.82 -18.36
N VAL A 473 -17.00 -5.34 -19.12
CA VAL A 473 -16.84 -5.62 -20.55
C VAL A 473 -16.33 -7.05 -20.74
N LYS A 474 -16.86 -7.77 -21.74
CA LYS A 474 -16.48 -9.14 -22.09
C LYS A 474 -15.02 -9.25 -22.54
N LYS A 475 -14.50 -10.46 -22.46
CA LYS A 475 -13.28 -10.85 -23.19
C LYS A 475 -13.52 -10.76 -24.70
N GLY A 476 -12.51 -10.35 -25.46
CA GLY A 476 -12.51 -10.28 -26.92
C GLY A 476 -12.97 -8.95 -27.50
N VAL A 477 -13.39 -7.99 -26.66
CA VAL A 477 -13.71 -6.63 -27.12
C VAL A 477 -12.43 -5.88 -27.49
N GLU A 478 -12.47 -5.23 -28.64
CA GLU A 478 -11.38 -4.47 -29.24
C GLU A 478 -11.60 -2.96 -29.11
N PHE A 479 -10.55 -2.22 -28.76
CA PHE A 479 -10.53 -0.78 -28.58
C PHE A 479 -9.40 -0.16 -29.41
N ILE A 480 -9.61 1.05 -29.93
CA ILE A 480 -8.63 1.78 -30.74
C ILE A 480 -8.27 3.07 -30.01
N GLY A 481 -6.97 3.32 -29.84
CA GLY A 481 -6.43 4.50 -29.18
C GLY A 481 -5.25 5.10 -29.93
N LYS A 482 -4.82 6.29 -29.50
CA LYS A 482 -3.68 7.02 -30.07
C LYS A 482 -2.74 7.53 -28.98
N VAL A 483 -1.45 7.57 -29.29
CA VAL A 483 -0.43 8.29 -28.53
C VAL A 483 0.16 9.37 -29.42
N TYR A 484 -0.13 10.63 -29.14
CA TYR A 484 0.58 11.75 -29.73
C TYR A 484 1.89 11.96 -28.98
N PHE A 485 2.96 12.22 -29.70
CA PHE A 485 4.26 12.56 -29.13
C PHE A 485 4.83 13.81 -29.79
N ASP A 486 5.60 14.57 -29.01
CA ASP A 486 6.15 15.84 -29.43
C ASP A 486 7.61 15.99 -28.98
N GLN A 487 8.50 16.29 -29.92
CA GLN A 487 9.92 16.54 -29.69
C GLN A 487 10.58 15.45 -28.83
N ILE A 488 10.39 14.19 -29.22
CA ILE A 488 11.03 13.03 -28.58
C ILE A 488 12.18 12.51 -29.43
N SER A 489 13.07 11.81 -28.76
CA SER A 489 14.19 11.10 -29.35
C SER A 489 13.74 9.85 -30.15
N ASN A 490 14.51 9.39 -31.14
CA ASN A 490 14.20 8.16 -31.87
C ASN A 490 14.21 6.94 -30.92
N LYS A 491 15.17 6.90 -29.99
CA LYS A 491 15.22 5.91 -28.91
C LYS A 491 13.94 5.92 -28.07
N GLN A 492 13.45 7.09 -27.68
CA GLN A 492 12.18 7.20 -26.93
C GLN A 492 10.99 6.69 -27.75
N LEU A 493 10.93 6.99 -29.05
CA LEU A 493 9.88 6.47 -29.94
C LEU A 493 9.93 4.93 -30.02
N ARG A 494 11.11 4.35 -30.22
CA ARG A 494 11.27 2.88 -30.26
C ARG A 494 10.84 2.23 -28.94
N GLN A 495 11.18 2.85 -27.81
CA GLN A 495 10.74 2.37 -26.49
C GLN A 495 9.22 2.49 -26.32
N LEU A 496 8.57 3.56 -26.81
CA LEU A 496 7.11 3.70 -26.80
C LEU A 496 6.43 2.61 -27.62
N ILE A 497 6.91 2.36 -28.84
CA ILE A 497 6.40 1.29 -29.70
C ILE A 497 6.57 -0.07 -29.01
N TRP A 498 7.73 -0.30 -28.37
CA TRP A 498 8.00 -1.55 -27.65
C TRP A 498 7.05 -1.77 -26.47
N ILE A 499 6.82 -0.75 -25.63
CA ILE A 499 5.88 -0.90 -24.51
C ILE A 499 4.45 -1.03 -25.00
N LEU A 500 4.04 -0.37 -26.09
CA LEU A 500 2.69 -0.53 -26.63
C LEU A 500 2.46 -1.95 -27.16
N ASN A 501 3.49 -2.67 -27.58
CA ASN A 501 3.39 -4.07 -28.02
C ASN A 501 3.68 -5.11 -26.93
N CYS A 502 4.04 -4.68 -25.71
CA CYS A 502 4.50 -5.55 -24.61
C CYS A 502 5.68 -6.46 -25.00
N GLY A 503 6.64 -5.92 -25.73
CA GLY A 503 7.82 -6.65 -26.20
C GLY A 503 7.88 -6.85 -27.70
N SER A 504 9.05 -7.25 -28.19
CA SER A 504 9.20 -7.76 -29.55
C SER A 504 8.77 -9.22 -29.65
N LYS A 505 8.49 -9.71 -30.86
CA LYS A 505 8.24 -11.16 -31.10
C LYS A 505 9.31 -12.07 -30.49
N LYS A 506 10.58 -11.66 -30.56
CA LYS A 506 11.72 -12.44 -30.05
C LYS A 506 11.77 -12.47 -28.52
N ASP A 507 11.22 -11.45 -27.85
CA ASP A 507 11.25 -11.35 -26.40
C ASP A 507 10.01 -11.99 -25.72
N LYS A 508 8.86 -12.03 -26.43
CA LYS A 508 7.59 -12.52 -25.89
C LYS A 508 7.66 -14.01 -25.54
N THR A 509 6.89 -14.38 -24.53
CA THR A 509 6.72 -15.79 -24.10
C THR A 509 5.72 -16.54 -24.97
N ASP A 510 5.80 -17.87 -24.97
CA ASP A 510 4.84 -18.74 -25.66
C ASP A 510 3.39 -18.44 -25.19
N GLY A 511 2.56 -17.99 -26.13
CA GLY A 511 1.16 -17.63 -25.90
C GLY A 511 0.90 -16.16 -25.53
N GLY A 512 1.91 -15.30 -25.65
CA GLY A 512 1.74 -13.84 -25.66
C GLY A 512 1.85 -13.17 -24.30
N ASN A 513 2.05 -11.86 -24.35
CA ASN A 513 2.23 -10.99 -23.19
C ASN A 513 1.27 -9.79 -23.28
N GLY A 514 0.92 -9.22 -22.13
CA GLY A 514 0.08 -8.03 -22.06
C GLY A 514 0.09 -7.36 -20.70
N TYR A 515 -0.94 -6.57 -20.45
CA TYR A 515 -1.02 -5.70 -19.27
C TYR A 515 -2.28 -5.91 -18.45
N LYS A 516 -2.22 -5.46 -17.19
CA LYS A 516 -3.34 -5.44 -16.26
C LYS A 516 -3.83 -4.00 -16.03
N ILE A 517 -5.07 -3.71 -16.40
CA ILE A 517 -5.71 -2.39 -16.28
C ILE A 517 -7.06 -2.49 -15.54
N GLY A 518 -7.56 -1.37 -15.02
CA GLY A 518 -8.87 -1.30 -14.36
C GLY A 518 -8.94 -1.91 -12.96
N MET A 519 -10.15 -2.03 -12.45
CA MET A 519 -10.47 -2.58 -11.14
C MET A 519 -10.63 -4.11 -11.21
N GLY A 520 -10.54 -4.81 -10.07
CA GLY A 520 -10.72 -6.27 -10.04
C GLY A 520 -9.48 -7.08 -10.45
N LYS A 521 -8.31 -6.46 -10.65
CA LYS A 521 -7.06 -7.15 -11.04
C LYS A 521 -6.74 -8.38 -10.17
N PRO A 522 -6.88 -8.35 -8.82
CA PRO A 522 -6.63 -9.54 -7.99
C PRO A 522 -7.55 -10.72 -8.31
N LEU A 523 -8.78 -10.46 -8.77
CA LEU A 523 -9.79 -11.47 -9.07
C LEU A 523 -9.69 -12.04 -10.49
N GLY A 524 -8.80 -11.48 -11.31
CA GLY A 524 -8.54 -11.89 -12.69
C GLY A 524 -9.01 -10.91 -13.77
N PHE A 525 -9.71 -9.83 -13.41
CA PHE A 525 -10.16 -8.82 -14.39
C PHE A 525 -9.00 -8.10 -15.05
N GLY A 526 -9.28 -7.52 -16.22
CA GLY A 526 -8.49 -6.45 -16.84
C GLY A 526 -7.20 -6.90 -17.50
N SER A 527 -7.12 -8.14 -17.99
CA SER A 527 -6.01 -8.55 -18.87
C SER A 527 -6.25 -7.98 -20.26
N ILE A 528 -5.30 -7.24 -20.80
CA ILE A 528 -5.36 -6.65 -22.14
C ILE A 528 -4.10 -6.98 -22.94
N GLU A 529 -4.25 -7.18 -24.24
CA GLU A 529 -3.17 -7.18 -25.22
C GLU A 529 -3.22 -5.87 -25.98
N CYS A 530 -2.07 -5.27 -26.27
CA CYS A 530 -1.97 -4.03 -27.01
C CYS A 530 -1.04 -4.25 -28.20
N LYS A 531 -1.41 -3.69 -29.36
CA LYS A 531 -0.67 -3.83 -30.62
C LYS A 531 -0.62 -2.50 -31.35
N VAL A 532 0.56 -2.07 -31.76
CA VAL A 532 0.71 -0.89 -32.62
C VAL A 532 0.25 -1.24 -34.03
N THR A 533 -0.61 -0.40 -34.61
CA THR A 533 -1.16 -0.59 -35.95
C THR A 533 -0.52 0.33 -36.98
N ASP A 534 -0.13 1.54 -36.57
CA ASP A 534 0.55 2.50 -37.44
C ASP A 534 1.36 3.52 -36.61
N VAL A 535 2.42 4.06 -37.19
CA VAL A 535 3.21 5.15 -36.60
C VAL A 535 3.45 6.18 -37.70
N LYS A 536 3.04 7.42 -37.44
CA LYS A 536 3.12 8.51 -38.40
C LYS A 536 3.99 9.63 -37.85
N ILE A 537 5.07 9.96 -38.57
CA ILE A 537 5.96 11.08 -38.24
C ILE A 537 5.45 12.34 -38.90
N ARG A 538 5.44 13.44 -38.14
CA ARG A 538 5.06 14.77 -38.61
C ARG A 538 6.33 15.55 -38.94
N THR A 539 6.33 16.15 -40.12
CA THR A 539 7.39 17.06 -40.55
C THR A 539 6.75 18.39 -40.91
N LEU A 540 7.25 19.46 -40.30
CA LEU A 540 6.90 20.84 -40.61
C LEU A 540 8.05 21.45 -41.39
N ALA A 541 7.83 21.80 -42.65
CA ALA A 541 8.80 22.51 -43.47
C ALA A 541 8.31 23.94 -43.72
N PHE A 542 9.21 24.91 -43.67
CA PHE A 542 8.90 26.30 -44.00
C PHE A 542 9.44 26.61 -45.39
N ASN A 543 8.55 26.60 -46.38
CA ASN A 543 8.89 26.80 -47.79
C ASN A 543 8.11 28.02 -48.30
N ASN A 544 8.80 29.02 -48.89
CA ASN A 544 8.17 30.18 -49.54
C ASN A 544 7.11 30.91 -48.70
N ASN A 545 7.41 31.23 -47.43
CA ASN A 545 6.46 31.84 -46.47
C ASN A 545 5.20 31.01 -46.16
N GLN A 546 5.18 29.72 -46.51
CA GLN A 546 4.12 28.78 -46.19
C GLN A 546 4.66 27.65 -45.31
N ILE A 547 3.84 27.21 -44.35
CA ILE A 547 4.12 26.02 -43.54
C ILE A 547 3.56 24.82 -44.30
N GLU A 548 4.45 23.96 -44.77
CA GLU A 548 4.09 22.67 -45.35
C GLU A 548 4.05 21.62 -44.24
N TYR A 549 2.88 21.01 -44.05
CA TYR A 549 2.66 19.94 -43.09
C TYR A 549 2.59 18.60 -43.82
N THR A 550 3.54 17.71 -43.54
CA THR A 550 3.52 16.34 -44.06
C THR A 550 3.46 15.32 -42.94
N GLN A 551 2.83 14.19 -43.23
CA GLN A 551 2.69 13.09 -42.29
C GLN A 551 3.03 11.78 -43.00
N ASN A 552 4.20 11.23 -42.68
CA ASN A 552 4.74 10.04 -43.33
C ASN A 552 4.62 8.85 -42.38
N SER A 553 4.05 7.73 -42.85
CA SER A 553 4.07 6.49 -42.08
C SER A 553 5.49 5.93 -42.05
N LEU A 554 5.94 5.55 -40.85
CA LEU A 554 7.19 4.82 -40.64
C LEU A 554 7.15 3.41 -41.27
N PHE A 555 5.96 2.89 -41.55
CA PHE A 555 5.74 1.57 -42.13
C PHE A 555 5.11 1.71 -43.52
N GLN A 556 5.94 1.85 -44.55
CA GLN A 556 5.50 2.13 -45.92
C GLN A 556 4.77 0.95 -46.61
N ASN A 557 4.86 -0.28 -46.09
CA ASN A 557 4.19 -1.46 -46.65
C ASN A 557 3.23 -2.12 -45.64
N LYS A 558 1.98 -2.39 -46.04
CA LYS A 558 0.96 -3.13 -45.24
C LYS A 558 1.37 -4.57 -44.87
N LYS A 559 2.43 -5.11 -45.47
CA LYS A 559 3.01 -6.44 -45.17
C LYS A 559 4.24 -6.39 -44.26
N ASP A 560 4.76 -5.20 -43.95
CA ASP A 560 5.84 -5.10 -42.97
C ASP A 560 5.27 -5.42 -41.60
N ASP A 561 5.72 -6.51 -41.00
CA ASP A 561 5.28 -6.84 -39.66
C ASP A 561 5.88 -5.82 -38.69
N THR A 562 5.04 -4.93 -38.19
CA THR A 562 5.40 -3.89 -37.20
C THR A 562 6.21 -4.48 -36.04
N GLU A 563 6.02 -5.76 -35.70
CA GLU A 563 6.74 -6.44 -34.63
C GLU A 563 8.22 -6.76 -34.93
N ASP A 564 8.61 -6.86 -36.21
CA ASP A 564 10.00 -7.17 -36.60
C ASP A 564 10.90 -5.92 -36.55
N LYS A 565 10.32 -4.73 -36.62
CA LYS A 565 11.02 -3.43 -36.64
C LYS A 565 11.12 -2.74 -35.26
N ILE A 566 10.49 -3.28 -34.22
CA ILE A 566 10.51 -2.72 -32.85
C ILE A 566 11.93 -2.76 -32.25
N GLY A 567 12.65 -3.85 -32.54
CA GLY A 567 13.90 -4.23 -31.88
C GLY A 567 13.68 -4.91 -30.52
N THR A 568 14.66 -5.68 -30.08
CA THR A 568 14.64 -6.43 -28.81
C THR A 568 14.75 -5.51 -27.59
N TYR A 569 14.46 -6.03 -26.39
CA TYR A 569 14.63 -5.31 -25.11
C TYR A 569 15.97 -4.57 -25.00
N LYS A 570 17.06 -5.21 -25.45
CA LYS A 570 18.41 -4.64 -25.42
C LYS A 570 18.60 -3.56 -26.49
N GLU A 571 18.12 -3.82 -27.71
CA GLU A 571 18.27 -2.91 -28.87
C GLU A 571 17.52 -1.58 -28.71
N VAL A 572 16.44 -1.54 -27.92
CA VAL A 572 15.71 -0.31 -27.60
C VAL A 572 16.28 0.43 -26.37
N GLY A 573 17.31 -0.13 -25.72
CA GLY A 573 18.05 0.54 -24.65
C GLY A 573 17.32 0.63 -23.31
N PHE A 574 16.56 -0.40 -22.92
CA PHE A 574 16.07 -0.53 -21.55
C PHE A 574 17.18 -0.95 -20.57
N ILE A 575 16.92 -0.85 -19.26
CA ILE A 575 17.93 -1.12 -18.23
C ILE A 575 18.47 -2.55 -18.33
N GLU A 576 19.80 -2.70 -18.34
CA GLU A 576 20.49 -4.00 -18.42
C GLU A 576 20.49 -4.74 -17.06
N ASP A 577 19.30 -4.98 -16.51
CA ASP A 577 19.10 -5.81 -15.31
C ASP A 577 18.25 -7.04 -15.67
N GLU A 578 18.93 -8.19 -15.72
CA GLU A 578 18.29 -9.46 -16.05
C GLU A 578 17.20 -9.84 -15.04
N LYS A 579 17.28 -9.45 -13.76
CA LYS A 579 16.21 -9.74 -12.79
C LYS A 579 14.95 -8.95 -13.12
N ILE A 580 15.09 -7.67 -13.49
CA ILE A 580 13.97 -6.81 -13.89
C ILE A 580 13.34 -7.33 -15.17
N LYS A 581 14.14 -7.56 -16.21
CA LYS A 581 13.68 -8.10 -17.51
C LYS A 581 12.94 -9.43 -17.34
N ASN A 582 13.55 -10.37 -16.62
CA ASN A 582 12.98 -11.69 -16.40
C ASN A 582 11.69 -11.65 -15.58
N ALA A 583 11.64 -10.81 -14.54
CA ALA A 583 10.43 -10.62 -13.75
C ALA A 583 9.33 -9.96 -14.59
N PHE A 584 9.67 -8.97 -15.43
CA PHE A 584 8.73 -8.31 -16.32
C PHE A 584 8.02 -9.29 -17.25
N PHE A 585 8.79 -10.06 -18.06
CA PHE A 585 8.20 -11.00 -19.01
C PHE A 585 7.41 -12.13 -18.34
N LEU A 586 7.82 -12.54 -17.14
CA LEU A 586 7.05 -13.51 -16.37
C LEU A 586 5.72 -12.92 -15.90
N MET A 587 5.72 -11.70 -15.35
CA MET A 587 4.52 -11.04 -14.84
C MET A 587 3.52 -10.65 -15.93
N THR A 588 4.00 -10.34 -17.14
CA THR A 588 3.16 -9.94 -18.27
C THR A 588 2.72 -11.10 -19.15
N SER A 589 3.19 -12.32 -18.91
CA SER A 589 2.79 -13.49 -19.70
C SER A 589 1.37 -13.93 -19.36
N PHE A 590 0.53 -14.13 -20.39
CA PHE A 590 -0.85 -14.60 -20.18
C PHE A 590 -0.93 -16.02 -19.62
N ASN A 591 0.11 -16.83 -19.86
CA ASN A 591 0.13 -18.25 -19.49
C ASN A 591 1.04 -18.56 -18.29
N ALA A 592 1.61 -17.53 -17.63
CA ALA A 592 2.57 -17.72 -16.55
C ALA A 592 2.08 -18.68 -15.45
N LEU A 593 0.79 -18.55 -15.10
CA LEU A 593 0.12 -19.30 -14.04
C LEU A 593 -1.01 -20.18 -14.58
N LYS A 594 -0.90 -20.66 -15.82
CA LYS A 594 -1.91 -21.57 -16.40
C LYS A 594 -2.12 -22.77 -15.46
N ASP A 595 -3.39 -23.07 -15.18
CA ASP A 595 -3.85 -24.15 -14.29
C ASP A 595 -3.46 -23.99 -12.81
N LYS A 596 -3.04 -22.80 -12.37
CA LYS A 596 -2.77 -22.49 -10.95
C LYS A 596 -3.93 -21.70 -10.34
N ILE A 597 -4.15 -21.93 -9.05
CA ILE A 597 -5.14 -21.19 -8.26
C ILE A 597 -4.50 -19.89 -7.80
N VAL A 598 -5.00 -18.76 -8.30
CA VAL A 598 -4.56 -17.43 -7.91
C VAL A 598 -5.61 -16.81 -7.00
N SER A 599 -5.23 -16.52 -5.76
CA SER A 599 -6.11 -15.94 -4.75
C SER A 599 -5.29 -15.30 -3.63
N TYR A 600 -5.94 -14.42 -2.86
CA TYR A 600 -5.35 -13.97 -1.61
C TYR A 600 -5.10 -15.15 -0.66
N PRO A 601 -4.15 -15.01 0.27
CA PRO A 601 -3.81 -16.07 1.21
C PRO A 601 -4.96 -16.53 2.08
N PHE A 602 -5.15 -17.85 2.15
CA PHE A 602 -6.22 -18.50 2.90
C PHE A 602 -5.72 -19.71 3.70
N VAL A 603 -6.44 -20.08 4.76
CA VAL A 603 -6.15 -21.31 5.52
C VAL A 603 -6.90 -22.51 4.96
N GLU A 604 -6.37 -23.71 5.18
CA GLU A 604 -6.99 -24.96 4.73
C GLU A 604 -8.42 -25.09 5.28
N GLY A 605 -9.37 -25.47 4.42
CA GLY A 605 -10.81 -25.45 4.73
C GLY A 605 -11.57 -24.17 4.33
N GLN A 606 -10.88 -23.06 4.04
CA GLN A 606 -11.54 -21.82 3.54
C GLN A 606 -11.73 -21.79 2.01
N ARG A 607 -11.35 -22.86 1.30
CA ARG A 607 -11.30 -22.85 -0.17
C ARG A 607 -12.69 -22.67 -0.79
N ASP A 608 -13.72 -23.24 -0.18
CA ASP A 608 -15.10 -23.14 -0.65
C ASP A 608 -15.75 -21.79 -0.28
N GLU A 609 -15.13 -21.04 0.63
CA GLU A 609 -15.57 -19.71 1.08
C GLU A 609 -14.98 -18.55 0.26
N ILE A 610 -14.05 -18.83 -0.68
CA ILE A 610 -13.34 -17.82 -1.50
C ILE A 610 -14.31 -16.90 -2.24
N ASN A 611 -15.53 -17.36 -2.52
CA ASN A 611 -16.54 -16.63 -3.28
C ASN A 611 -17.62 -15.95 -2.41
N GLY A 612 -17.56 -16.01 -1.07
CA GLY A 612 -18.61 -15.51 -0.18
C GLY A 612 -18.11 -14.62 0.96
N GLU A 613 -17.83 -15.24 2.11
CA GLU A 613 -17.48 -14.58 3.39
C GLU A 613 -16.02 -14.85 3.75
N PHE A 614 -15.11 -14.43 2.88
CA PHE A 614 -13.69 -14.72 3.02
C PHE A 614 -13.04 -13.95 4.19
N GLU A 615 -12.74 -14.62 5.30
CA GLU A 615 -11.96 -14.05 6.40
C GLU A 615 -10.45 -14.02 6.10
N GLY A 616 -10.04 -13.17 5.15
CA GLY A 616 -8.65 -13.07 4.70
C GLY A 616 -7.62 -12.71 5.78
N TYR A 617 -8.05 -12.27 6.97
CA TYR A 617 -7.15 -12.01 8.09
C TYR A 617 -6.65 -13.28 8.80
N ARG A 618 -7.39 -14.41 8.72
CA ARG A 618 -7.04 -15.65 9.43
C ARG A 618 -5.66 -16.16 9.05
N TRP A 619 -5.37 -16.17 7.74
CA TRP A 619 -4.06 -16.58 7.24
C TRP A 619 -2.92 -15.76 7.88
N PHE A 620 -3.08 -14.44 8.01
CA PHE A 620 -2.06 -13.60 8.63
C PHE A 620 -1.90 -13.91 10.12
N VAL A 621 -2.98 -14.18 10.85
CA VAL A 621 -2.91 -14.56 12.27
C VAL A 621 -2.13 -15.87 12.44
N ASP A 622 -2.41 -16.86 11.61
CA ASP A 622 -1.73 -18.16 11.66
C ASP A 622 -0.28 -18.10 11.18
N ASN A 623 -0.01 -17.25 10.18
CA ASN A 623 1.33 -16.97 9.69
C ASN A 623 2.21 -16.35 10.78
N HIS A 624 1.61 -15.59 11.70
CA HIS A 624 2.27 -15.00 12.87
C HIS A 624 2.29 -15.90 14.12
N GLY A 625 1.94 -17.19 13.96
CA GLY A 625 2.10 -18.20 15.00
C GLY A 625 0.93 -18.32 15.98
N SER A 626 -0.25 -17.80 15.63
CA SER A 626 -1.53 -17.88 16.36
C SER A 626 -1.49 -17.36 17.82
N GLY A 627 -2.55 -16.66 18.24
CA GLY A 627 -2.62 -16.04 19.57
C GLY A 627 -1.71 -14.81 19.75
N MET A 628 -2.07 -13.95 20.70
CA MET A 628 -1.36 -12.69 20.94
C MET A 628 -0.03 -12.94 21.65
N LYS A 629 1.09 -12.54 21.03
CA LYS A 629 2.42 -12.67 21.65
C LYS A 629 2.62 -11.57 22.70
N ASN A 630 3.42 -11.86 23.73
CA ASN A 630 3.65 -10.97 24.87
C ASN A 630 5.06 -10.34 24.92
N CYS A 631 5.89 -10.57 23.90
CA CYS A 631 7.17 -9.88 23.72
C CYS A 631 7.63 -10.01 22.26
N ARG A 632 8.54 -9.12 21.83
CA ARG A 632 9.06 -9.12 20.44
C ARG A 632 9.75 -10.42 20.05
N SER A 633 10.54 -11.02 20.95
CA SER A 633 11.33 -12.22 20.63
C SER A 633 10.49 -13.46 20.32
N LYS A 634 9.18 -13.46 20.61
CA LYS A 634 8.26 -14.56 20.28
C LYS A 634 7.57 -14.40 18.93
N MET A 635 7.82 -13.31 18.21
CA MET A 635 7.23 -13.10 16.89
C MET A 635 7.82 -14.08 15.86
N ILE A 636 7.00 -14.41 14.87
CA ILE A 636 7.35 -15.30 13.76
C ILE A 636 6.57 -14.86 12.52
N ILE A 637 7.12 -15.14 11.34
CA ILE A 637 6.51 -15.14 10.02
C ILE A 637 6.85 -16.52 9.44
N LYS A 638 5.84 -17.40 9.31
CA LYS A 638 6.05 -18.77 8.83
C LYS A 638 6.24 -18.83 7.30
N LYS A 639 5.53 -17.97 6.58
CA LYS A 639 5.46 -17.89 5.12
C LYS A 639 5.60 -16.45 4.68
N SER A 640 6.32 -16.25 3.58
CA SER A 640 6.47 -14.97 2.90
C SER A 640 6.21 -15.16 1.42
N LEU A 641 6.14 -14.06 0.67
CA LEU A 641 6.03 -14.16 -0.78
C LEU A 641 7.19 -15.01 -1.34
N PRO A 642 6.91 -16.05 -2.16
CA PRO A 642 7.95 -16.85 -2.79
C PRO A 642 8.87 -15.99 -3.66
N ARG A 643 10.08 -16.47 -3.94
CA ARG A 643 10.97 -15.75 -4.87
C ARG A 643 10.47 -15.90 -6.31
N MET A 644 10.64 -14.86 -7.14
CA MET A 644 10.19 -14.88 -8.55
C MET A 644 10.72 -16.08 -9.33
N GLU A 645 11.95 -16.53 -9.06
CA GLU A 645 12.59 -17.63 -9.78
C GLU A 645 11.88 -18.98 -9.53
N SER A 646 11.16 -19.13 -8.41
CA SER A 646 10.42 -20.36 -8.11
C SER A 646 9.30 -20.64 -9.12
N TYR A 647 8.71 -19.60 -9.70
CA TYR A 647 7.67 -19.72 -10.73
C TYR A 647 8.23 -20.09 -12.12
N LYS A 648 9.53 -19.89 -12.37
CA LYS A 648 10.18 -20.27 -13.64
C LYS A 648 10.52 -21.75 -13.73
N LEU A 649 11.01 -22.34 -12.63
CA LEU A 649 11.43 -23.75 -12.57
C LEU A 649 10.29 -24.72 -12.86
N GLU A 650 9.05 -24.38 -12.48
CA GLU A 650 7.88 -25.21 -12.78
C GLU A 650 7.52 -25.23 -14.28
N GLN A 651 7.76 -24.14 -15.01
CA GLN A 651 7.50 -24.09 -16.46
C GLN A 651 8.55 -24.88 -17.26
N MET A 652 9.82 -24.86 -16.84
CA MET A 652 10.89 -25.61 -17.49
C MET A 652 10.79 -27.13 -17.27
N ASN A 653 10.34 -27.57 -16.10
CA ASN A 653 10.15 -28.99 -15.81
C ASN A 653 8.98 -29.60 -16.60
N LYS A 654 7.88 -28.86 -16.83
CA LYS A 654 6.76 -29.33 -17.67
C LYS A 654 7.15 -29.52 -19.15
N LYS A 655 8.05 -28.68 -19.70
CA LYS A 655 8.55 -28.83 -21.09
C LYS A 655 9.43 -30.07 -21.30
N LYS A 656 10.03 -30.63 -20.24
CA LYS A 656 10.77 -31.89 -20.31
C LYS A 656 9.85 -33.11 -20.32
N THR A 657 8.80 -33.12 -19.49
CA THR A 657 7.83 -34.22 -19.40
C THR A 657 6.81 -34.29 -20.55
N SER A 658 6.71 -33.26 -21.41
CA SER A 658 5.85 -33.27 -22.61
C SER A 658 6.61 -33.56 -23.91
N ARG A 659 7.90 -33.92 -23.80
CA ARG A 659 8.77 -34.32 -24.91
C ARG A 659 9.30 -35.75 -24.75
N GLU A 660 8.82 -36.45 -23.72
CA GLU A 660 8.84 -37.91 -23.56
C GLU A 660 7.44 -38.42 -23.86
#